data_AF-A0A3D0RP54-F1
#
_entry.id   AF-A0A3D0RP54-F1
#
_cell.length_a   1.000
_cell.length_b   1.000
_cell.length_c   1.000
_cell.angle_alpha   90.00
_cell.angle_beta   90.00
_cell.angle_gamma   90.00
#
_symmetry.space_group_name_H-M   'P 1'
#
loop_
_entity.id
_entity.type
_entity.pdbx_description
1 polymer ?
#
loop_
_entity_poly.entity_id
_entity_poly.type
_entity_poly.pdbx_seq_one_letter_code
_entity_poly.pdbx_strand_id
1 'polypeptide(L)'
;LSALMFAYFGFTNNLPLLYLPAVSLTLTVYIDLVVLSLIRQERTNLAMLIIATVFIINVSLAMVAVQGLGLIVAISTLFVLLAIVGLAMTPKYTLPGVVIALLLGILMFGLDSVLGTNRISVPQIAQYSPYIVLAIVLPIFAVFIRQFNNLSLQTKITLGILLTGGMIVATITFFGLERAGEIINNISGKYETSVADQTETEILSRVQAEANSANLIFSNTQEGLLNLAEYRSNFEDKKVFFIQNNYWNSAERIFQLSGGQFGNSGVEPASIFIPSTVTIDEEMLADINTSIYLDFLAPNFLEANPQVVAVYYISATGYTIYYPNISLAQNVPPDFDPRTEPFYTIATPERNPDRLPQLTNPYQDPAGAGEIVTLSVPVYNSGEFKGVMGADITLTSIVDFVSTIQLTASDFAFVIDKNGFIIYMPEKGFQDFGIEKREETGNLLTRQSLFDTEIPNLEFAAQRIVFNQDNLVEVPIGGINTYVASATLPSTQYKLVFFAPADELNTAILASRQEVQNEIQAALQNAGLILIGLFIGALLVSLVVGQVITRPVRRLTNTVEKITSGDLTARAEIEAQDEAGLLARSFNEMTQRLNSTLQGLEEKVAERTAELEIISQNNAKRAAQFESIARISRIISSTQTMEKLLPQIVQNISEEFGFYHVGIFLLDVHKEFAVLAAANSEGGKRMLERNHRLKVGETGIVGFVTRAGQPRIALDVGADAVFFNNPDLPETRSEIALPLRVEAEIFGALDVQSTEVNAFSEEDINILSLLADQVSIAIQNARSYQQSREALEQAEITAAQMIEQQWNQFLKRQNVTQYHFDGVEASQFVNVDNKQTHNLAIPLILRGAQIGTLKLSATDPNKTWDEDEIAIAQATAERTALAIENARLLQEAQKRATKERTIGEISTKIGNSISLESIIKTAIQEIGNTLPGAEVAIQFSTESSEQ
;
A
#
# COMPACT_ATOMS: atom_id res chain seq x y z
N LEU A 1 42.66 -17.02 -0.79
CA LEU A 1 42.12 -16.67 0.55
C LEU A 1 40.69 -17.17 0.74
N SER A 2 39.75 -16.81 -0.15
CA SER A 2 38.33 -17.19 -0.03
C SER A 2 38.09 -18.70 0.06
N ALA A 3 38.77 -19.51 -0.76
CA ALA A 3 38.70 -20.98 -0.68
C ALA A 3 39.10 -21.53 0.70
N LEU A 4 40.16 -20.97 1.32
CA LEU A 4 40.64 -21.36 2.65
C LEU A 4 39.65 -20.96 3.74
N MET A 5 38.98 -19.81 3.61
CA MET A 5 37.92 -19.37 4.52
C MET A 5 36.72 -20.34 4.49
N PHE A 6 36.21 -20.68 3.31
CA PHE A 6 35.08 -21.62 3.17
C PHE A 6 35.43 -23.03 3.69
N ALA A 7 36.64 -23.52 3.41
CA ALA A 7 37.12 -24.81 3.93
C ALA A 7 37.29 -24.80 5.46
N TYR A 8 37.88 -23.74 6.02
CA TYR A 8 38.08 -23.59 7.46
C TYR A 8 36.74 -23.55 8.20
N PHE A 9 35.79 -22.75 7.72
CA PHE A 9 34.47 -22.60 8.35
C PHE A 9 33.63 -23.89 8.24
N GLY A 10 33.70 -24.58 7.10
CA GLY A 10 33.07 -25.89 6.93
C GLY A 10 33.63 -26.94 7.89
N PHE A 11 34.95 -26.93 8.10
CA PHE A 11 35.63 -27.82 9.04
C PHE A 11 35.31 -27.51 10.51
N THR A 12 35.33 -26.24 10.93
CA THR A 12 35.06 -25.87 12.32
C THR A 12 33.61 -26.11 12.74
N ASN A 13 32.65 -26.01 11.81
CA ASN A 13 31.21 -26.15 12.09
C ASN A 13 30.60 -27.46 11.59
N ASN A 14 31.41 -28.39 11.07
CA ASN A 14 30.97 -29.69 10.55
C ASN A 14 29.91 -29.59 9.43
N LEU A 15 30.09 -28.63 8.51
CA LEU A 15 29.15 -28.29 7.43
C LEU A 15 29.68 -28.78 6.07
N PRO A 16 29.32 -30.01 5.63
CA PRO A 16 29.92 -30.61 4.43
C PRO A 16 29.61 -29.85 3.13
N LEU A 17 28.51 -29.09 3.10
CA LEU A 17 28.10 -28.29 1.95
C LEU A 17 29.08 -27.15 1.61
N LEU A 18 29.93 -26.70 2.56
CA LEU A 18 30.91 -25.62 2.32
C LEU A 18 32.23 -26.10 1.69
N TYR A 19 32.49 -27.41 1.64
CA TYR A 19 33.69 -27.93 0.97
C TYR A 19 33.61 -27.83 -0.55
N LEU A 20 32.42 -27.98 -1.12
CA LEU A 20 32.15 -27.84 -2.55
C LEU A 20 32.58 -26.47 -3.12
N PRO A 21 32.14 -25.32 -2.57
CA PRO A 21 32.62 -24.01 -3.03
C PRO A 21 34.12 -23.78 -2.76
N ALA A 22 34.70 -24.34 -1.69
CA ALA A 22 36.13 -24.25 -1.42
C ALA A 22 36.99 -24.96 -2.48
N VAL A 23 36.59 -26.17 -2.89
CA VAL A 23 37.24 -26.93 -3.97
C VAL A 23 37.10 -26.18 -5.30
N SER A 24 35.90 -25.68 -5.60
CA SER A 24 35.63 -24.91 -6.83
C SER A 24 36.47 -23.63 -6.93
N LEU A 25 36.57 -22.85 -5.85
CA LEU A 25 37.39 -21.64 -5.81
C LEU A 25 38.89 -21.96 -5.94
N THR A 26 39.34 -23.11 -5.46
CA THR A 26 40.73 -23.55 -5.64
C THR A 26 41.00 -23.93 -7.09
N LEU A 27 40.08 -24.66 -7.73
CA LEU A 27 40.16 -25.03 -9.15
C LEU A 27 40.17 -23.79 -10.06
N THR A 28 39.44 -22.75 -9.67
CA THR A 28 39.37 -21.46 -10.37
C THR A 28 40.73 -20.80 -10.52
N VAL A 29 41.56 -20.83 -9.47
CA VAL A 29 42.92 -20.27 -9.51
C VAL A 29 43.77 -20.96 -10.58
N TYR A 30 43.63 -22.27 -10.76
CA TYR A 30 44.33 -23.01 -11.82
C TYR A 30 43.82 -22.64 -13.21
N ILE A 31 42.51 -22.43 -13.35
CA ILE A 31 41.91 -22.03 -14.62
C ILE A 31 42.31 -20.59 -14.98
N ASP A 32 42.41 -19.69 -14.00
CA ASP A 32 42.86 -18.31 -14.20
C ASP A 32 44.30 -18.23 -14.74
N LEU A 33 45.17 -19.19 -14.38
CA LEU A 33 46.52 -19.31 -14.99
C LEU A 33 46.46 -19.67 -16.48
N VAL A 34 45.51 -20.54 -16.87
CA VAL A 34 45.27 -20.89 -18.28
C VAL A 34 44.72 -19.69 -19.04
N VAL A 35 43.79 -18.95 -18.43
CA VAL A 35 43.24 -17.70 -18.97
C VAL A 35 44.35 -16.68 -19.21
N LEU A 36 45.25 -16.46 -18.26
CA LEU A 36 46.40 -15.56 -18.41
C LEU A 36 47.32 -15.98 -19.57
N SER A 37 47.54 -17.29 -19.75
CA SER A 37 48.30 -17.83 -20.88
C SER A 37 47.60 -17.57 -22.22
N LEU A 38 46.28 -17.76 -22.29
CA LEU A 38 45.47 -17.49 -23.49
C LEU A 38 45.44 -16.01 -23.86
N ILE A 39 45.37 -15.11 -22.88
CA ILE A 39 45.46 -13.65 -23.11
C ILE A 39 46.83 -13.30 -23.70
N ARG A 40 47.91 -13.87 -23.18
CA ARG A 40 49.27 -13.68 -23.74
C ARG A 40 49.42 -14.20 -25.17
N GLN A 41 48.60 -15.16 -25.58
CA GLN A 41 48.56 -15.69 -26.95
C GLN A 41 47.55 -14.95 -27.85
N GLU A 42 47.08 -13.77 -27.43
CA GLU A 42 46.06 -12.96 -28.12
C GLU A 42 44.71 -13.67 -28.31
N ARG A 43 44.47 -14.79 -27.60
CA ARG A 43 43.19 -15.53 -27.60
C ARG A 43 42.25 -14.99 -26.52
N THR A 44 42.09 -13.68 -26.48
CA THR A 44 41.33 -12.94 -25.46
C THR A 44 39.87 -13.38 -25.36
N ASN A 45 39.22 -13.69 -26.48
CA ASN A 45 37.81 -14.16 -26.48
C ASN A 45 37.65 -15.51 -25.77
N LEU A 46 38.59 -16.44 -25.99
CA LEU A 46 38.56 -17.78 -25.39
C LEU A 46 38.86 -17.69 -23.89
N ALA A 47 39.84 -16.87 -23.53
CA ALA A 47 40.16 -16.55 -22.14
C ALA A 47 38.93 -16.01 -21.39
N MET A 48 38.21 -15.07 -21.98
CA MET A 48 37.05 -14.42 -21.36
C MET A 48 35.82 -15.34 -21.25
N LEU A 49 35.63 -16.26 -22.21
CA LEU A 49 34.61 -17.31 -22.12
C LEU A 49 34.89 -18.26 -20.93
N ILE A 50 36.16 -18.61 -20.74
CA ILE A 50 36.58 -19.48 -19.63
C ILE A 50 36.35 -18.78 -18.29
N ILE A 51 36.73 -17.50 -18.16
CA ILE A 51 36.46 -16.69 -16.95
C ILE A 51 34.95 -16.69 -16.64
N ALA A 52 34.11 -16.40 -17.63
CA ALA A 52 32.66 -16.39 -17.46
C ALA A 52 32.13 -17.74 -16.95
N THR A 53 32.53 -18.82 -17.60
CA THR A 53 32.07 -20.18 -17.26
C THR A 53 32.46 -20.55 -15.83
N VAL A 54 33.71 -20.31 -15.45
CA VAL A 54 34.21 -20.60 -14.10
C VAL A 54 33.49 -19.74 -13.06
N PHE A 55 33.28 -18.46 -13.36
CA PHE A 55 32.54 -17.57 -12.49
C PHE A 55 31.10 -18.07 -12.24
N ILE A 56 30.38 -18.45 -13.30
CA ILE A 56 29.01 -19.02 -13.21
C ILE A 56 28.98 -20.27 -12.32
N ILE A 57 29.94 -21.19 -12.51
CA ILE A 57 30.01 -22.44 -11.73
C ILE A 57 30.20 -22.13 -10.24
N ASN A 58 31.14 -21.24 -9.88
CA ASN A 58 31.39 -20.88 -8.48
C ASN A 58 30.19 -20.21 -7.83
N VAL A 59 29.55 -19.29 -8.54
CA VAL A 59 28.34 -18.59 -8.13
C VAL A 59 27.21 -19.58 -7.85
N SER A 60 26.96 -20.50 -8.78
CA SER A 60 25.92 -21.53 -8.66
C SER A 60 26.16 -22.40 -7.43
N LEU A 61 27.41 -22.83 -7.20
CA LEU A 61 27.79 -23.65 -6.05
C LEU A 61 27.66 -22.89 -4.71
N ALA A 62 28.06 -21.62 -4.67
CA ALA A 62 27.93 -20.79 -3.47
C ALA A 62 26.46 -20.57 -3.08
N MET A 63 25.59 -20.43 -4.08
CA MET A 63 24.15 -20.20 -3.92
C MET A 63 23.39 -21.42 -3.40
N VAL A 64 23.84 -22.64 -3.77
CA VAL A 64 23.31 -23.89 -3.21
C VAL A 64 23.78 -24.10 -1.77
N ALA A 65 24.96 -23.59 -1.39
CA ALA A 65 25.52 -23.78 -0.06
C ALA A 65 24.99 -22.80 1.00
N VAL A 66 24.67 -21.55 0.63
CA VAL A 66 24.38 -20.46 1.58
C VAL A 66 23.05 -19.77 1.29
N GLN A 67 22.20 -19.65 2.30
CA GLN A 67 20.89 -19.00 2.22
C GLN A 67 21.02 -17.47 2.21
N GLY A 68 20.13 -16.78 1.50
CA GLY A 68 20.06 -15.30 1.46
C GLY A 68 21.02 -14.62 0.47
N LEU A 69 21.91 -15.38 -0.18
CA LEU A 69 22.82 -14.85 -1.21
C LEU A 69 22.21 -14.85 -2.62
N GLY A 70 21.10 -15.55 -2.85
CA GLY A 70 20.63 -15.90 -4.20
C GLY A 70 20.32 -14.72 -5.11
N LEU A 71 19.45 -13.79 -4.68
CA LEU A 71 19.14 -12.57 -5.43
C LEU A 71 20.41 -11.75 -5.76
N ILE A 72 21.32 -11.69 -4.80
CA ILE A 72 22.53 -10.86 -4.81
C ILE A 72 23.61 -11.45 -5.72
N VAL A 73 23.73 -12.76 -5.67
CA VAL A 73 24.60 -13.56 -6.52
C VAL A 73 24.07 -13.57 -7.95
N ALA A 74 22.75 -13.64 -8.16
CA ALA A 74 22.12 -13.53 -9.47
C ALA A 74 22.36 -12.15 -10.12
N ILE A 75 22.16 -11.06 -9.36
CA ILE A 75 22.43 -9.69 -9.82
C ILE A 75 23.91 -9.51 -10.14
N SER A 76 24.80 -9.90 -9.22
CA SER A 76 26.26 -9.79 -9.42
C SER A 76 26.71 -10.57 -10.65
N THR A 77 26.12 -11.74 -10.88
CA THR A 77 26.44 -12.58 -12.05
C THR A 77 25.99 -11.98 -13.35
N LEU A 78 24.78 -11.41 -13.36
CA LEU A 78 24.29 -10.72 -14.53
C LEU A 78 25.21 -9.55 -14.91
N PHE A 79 25.59 -8.70 -13.96
CA PHE A 79 26.46 -7.55 -14.22
C PHE A 79 27.87 -7.95 -14.64
N VAL A 80 28.46 -8.95 -13.98
CA VAL A 80 29.79 -9.48 -14.36
C VAL A 80 29.77 -10.06 -15.77
N LEU A 81 28.75 -10.86 -16.12
CA LEU A 81 28.65 -11.46 -17.45
C LEU A 81 28.39 -10.40 -18.53
N LEU A 82 27.53 -9.41 -18.28
CA LEU A 82 27.31 -8.30 -19.22
C LEU A 82 28.60 -7.50 -19.44
N ALA A 83 29.40 -7.30 -18.40
CA ALA A 83 30.70 -6.65 -18.53
C ALA A 83 31.71 -7.51 -19.31
N ILE A 84 31.81 -8.81 -19.02
CA ILE A 84 32.69 -9.72 -19.78
C ILE A 84 32.30 -9.74 -21.26
N VAL A 85 31.00 -9.82 -21.56
CA VAL A 85 30.50 -9.81 -22.95
C VAL A 85 30.77 -8.46 -23.63
N GLY A 86 30.55 -7.35 -22.94
CA GLY A 86 30.79 -6.01 -23.47
C GLY A 86 32.27 -5.69 -23.69
N LEU A 87 33.15 -6.19 -22.83
CA LEU A 87 34.58 -5.90 -22.86
C LEU A 87 35.38 -6.77 -23.83
N ALA A 88 34.86 -7.95 -24.19
CA ALA A 88 35.71 -8.97 -24.80
C ALA A 88 35.13 -9.74 -25.98
N MET A 89 33.85 -9.59 -26.36
CA MET A 89 33.34 -10.30 -27.53
C MET A 89 33.43 -9.44 -28.80
N THR A 90 33.90 -10.05 -29.89
CA THR A 90 33.83 -9.42 -31.22
C THR A 90 32.36 -9.22 -31.63
N PRO A 91 32.05 -8.26 -32.55
CA PRO A 91 30.67 -7.94 -32.93
C PRO A 91 29.83 -9.13 -33.44
N LYS A 92 30.48 -10.24 -33.81
CA LYS A 92 29.82 -11.49 -34.24
C LYS A 92 29.26 -12.31 -33.06
N TYR A 93 29.80 -12.15 -31.86
CA TYR A 93 29.46 -12.96 -30.67
C TYR A 93 28.89 -12.14 -29.50
N THR A 94 28.91 -10.81 -29.55
CA THR A 94 28.37 -9.93 -28.50
C THR A 94 26.90 -10.20 -28.22
N LEU A 95 26.05 -10.29 -29.25
CA LEU A 95 24.61 -10.47 -29.07
C LEU A 95 24.25 -11.85 -28.48
N PRO A 96 24.73 -12.99 -29.02
CA PRO A 96 24.55 -14.29 -28.37
C PRO A 96 25.11 -14.32 -26.93
N GLY A 97 26.25 -13.67 -26.69
CA GLY A 97 26.85 -13.58 -25.36
C GLY A 97 25.97 -12.85 -24.35
N VAL A 98 25.36 -11.72 -24.74
CA VAL A 98 24.44 -10.95 -23.87
C VAL A 98 23.21 -11.79 -23.54
N VAL A 99 22.66 -12.49 -24.54
CA VAL A 99 21.48 -13.36 -24.34
C VAL A 99 21.80 -14.52 -23.42
N ILE A 100 22.95 -15.18 -23.60
CA ILE A 100 23.40 -16.28 -22.71
C ILE A 100 23.62 -15.77 -21.28
N ALA A 101 24.25 -14.60 -21.12
CA ALA A 101 24.44 -13.97 -19.81
C ALA A 101 23.13 -13.72 -19.07
N LEU A 102 22.10 -13.25 -19.79
CA LEU A 102 20.77 -13.00 -19.24
C LEU A 102 20.03 -14.29 -18.90
N LEU A 103 20.03 -15.28 -19.80
CA LEU A 103 19.42 -16.59 -19.56
C LEU A 103 20.03 -17.28 -18.34
N LEU A 104 21.35 -17.17 -18.16
CA LEU A 104 22.04 -17.71 -17.00
C LEU A 104 21.71 -16.96 -15.71
N GLY A 105 21.61 -15.62 -15.74
CA GLY A 105 21.14 -14.84 -14.60
C GLY A 105 19.71 -15.24 -14.17
N ILE A 106 18.81 -15.45 -15.13
CA ILE A 106 17.44 -15.92 -14.90
C ILE A 106 17.43 -17.35 -14.36
N LEU A 107 18.24 -18.24 -14.93
CA LEU A 107 18.37 -19.62 -14.46
C LEU A 107 18.86 -19.66 -13.01
N MET A 108 19.82 -18.82 -12.65
CA MET A 108 20.29 -18.71 -11.27
C MET A 108 19.16 -18.25 -10.34
N PHE A 109 18.38 -17.25 -10.73
CA PHE A 109 17.21 -16.82 -9.96
C PHE A 109 16.17 -17.95 -9.79
N GLY A 110 15.89 -18.71 -10.86
CA GLY A 110 14.97 -19.86 -10.80
C GLY A 110 15.49 -20.97 -9.87
N LEU A 111 16.78 -21.29 -9.94
CA LEU A 111 17.42 -22.25 -9.03
C LEU A 111 17.35 -21.78 -7.57
N ASP A 112 17.40 -20.47 -7.32
CA ASP A 112 17.19 -19.91 -5.97
C ASP A 112 15.84 -20.32 -5.40
N SER A 113 14.79 -20.13 -6.20
CA SER A 113 13.41 -20.31 -5.78
C SER A 113 13.06 -21.77 -5.50
N VAL A 114 13.75 -22.71 -6.16
CA VAL A 114 13.47 -24.16 -6.06
C VAL A 114 14.29 -24.84 -4.96
N LEU A 115 15.55 -24.44 -4.73
CA LEU A 115 16.49 -25.17 -3.86
C LEU A 115 16.49 -24.70 -2.39
N GLY A 116 15.45 -24.01 -1.92
CA GLY A 116 15.46 -23.23 -0.67
C GLY A 116 15.51 -24.03 0.65
N THR A 117 15.35 -25.35 0.63
CA THR A 117 15.08 -26.14 1.86
C THR A 117 16.31 -26.72 2.57
N ASN A 118 17.47 -26.85 1.90
CA ASN A 118 18.66 -27.54 2.45
C ASN A 118 19.91 -26.63 2.57
N ARG A 119 19.74 -25.34 2.90
CA ARG A 119 20.83 -24.34 2.89
C ARG A 119 21.26 -23.90 4.28
N ILE A 120 22.50 -23.40 4.40
CA ILE A 120 23.03 -22.85 5.63
C ILE A 120 22.62 -21.37 5.75
N SER A 121 21.84 -21.03 6.78
CA SER A 121 21.50 -19.63 7.12
C SER A 121 22.67 -18.96 7.83
N VAL A 122 23.24 -17.89 7.24
CA VAL A 122 24.25 -17.05 7.89
C VAL A 122 23.70 -15.62 8.05
N PRO A 123 23.10 -15.28 9.21
CA PRO A 123 22.36 -14.02 9.37
C PRO A 123 23.19 -12.76 9.09
N GLN A 124 24.47 -12.76 9.47
CA GLN A 124 25.37 -11.61 9.26
C GLN A 124 25.62 -11.35 7.76
N ILE A 125 25.64 -12.40 6.93
CA ILE A 125 25.86 -12.23 5.49
C ILE A 125 24.68 -11.50 4.87
N ALA A 126 23.44 -11.80 5.27
CA ALA A 126 22.25 -11.12 4.76
C ALA A 126 22.30 -9.60 5.00
N GLN A 127 22.74 -9.15 6.19
CA GLN A 127 22.90 -7.73 6.51
C GLN A 127 23.93 -7.02 5.62
N TYR A 128 25.07 -7.65 5.37
CA TYR A 128 26.15 -7.04 4.57
C TYR A 128 25.99 -7.24 3.06
N SER A 129 25.07 -8.10 2.65
CA SER A 129 24.91 -8.53 1.27
C SER A 129 24.61 -7.38 0.27
N PRO A 130 23.82 -6.33 0.58
CA PRO A 130 23.63 -5.21 -0.35
C PRO A 130 24.91 -4.42 -0.60
N TYR A 131 25.75 -4.27 0.43
CA TYR A 131 27.04 -3.57 0.32
C TYR A 131 28.05 -4.39 -0.50
N ILE A 132 28.01 -5.72 -0.38
CA ILE A 132 28.83 -6.62 -1.20
C ILE A 132 28.42 -6.51 -2.68
N VAL A 133 27.12 -6.48 -2.99
CA VAL A 133 26.62 -6.21 -4.35
C VAL A 133 27.14 -4.88 -4.85
N LEU A 134 26.98 -3.82 -4.06
CA LEU A 134 27.38 -2.48 -4.46
C LEU A 134 28.89 -2.42 -4.76
N ALA A 135 29.70 -3.07 -3.93
CA ALA A 135 31.16 -3.15 -4.10
C ALA A 135 31.59 -3.93 -5.36
N ILE A 136 30.78 -4.87 -5.85
CA ILE A 136 31.02 -5.62 -7.10
C ILE A 136 30.49 -4.84 -8.30
N VAL A 137 29.27 -4.31 -8.21
CA VAL A 137 28.56 -3.65 -9.31
C VAL A 137 29.19 -2.31 -9.66
N LEU A 138 29.58 -1.48 -8.68
CA LEU A 138 30.13 -0.15 -8.93
C LEU A 138 31.41 -0.15 -9.80
N PRO A 139 32.45 -0.96 -9.49
CA PRO A 139 33.64 -1.03 -10.34
C PRO A 139 33.33 -1.54 -11.76
N ILE A 140 32.45 -2.52 -11.87
CA ILE A 140 32.03 -3.09 -13.16
C ILE A 140 31.30 -2.04 -13.98
N PHE A 141 30.40 -1.30 -13.35
CA PHE A 141 29.66 -0.21 -13.97
C PHE A 141 30.59 0.93 -14.40
N ALA A 142 31.61 1.25 -13.60
CA ALA A 142 32.63 2.24 -13.96
C ALA A 142 33.46 1.80 -15.18
N VAL A 143 33.87 0.53 -15.24
CA VAL A 143 34.56 -0.05 -16.40
C VAL A 143 33.65 -0.05 -17.63
N PHE A 144 32.36 -0.38 -17.45
CA PHE A 144 31.35 -0.35 -18.50
C PHE A 144 31.15 1.06 -19.08
N ILE A 145 30.97 2.07 -18.24
CA ILE A 145 30.88 3.48 -18.65
C ILE A 145 32.11 3.87 -19.47
N ARG A 146 33.30 3.47 -19.02
CA ARG A 146 34.55 3.79 -19.70
C ARG A 146 34.66 3.14 -21.09
N GLN A 147 34.10 1.94 -21.26
CA GLN A 147 34.12 1.20 -22.53
C GLN A 147 32.88 1.43 -23.39
N PHE A 148 31.87 2.15 -22.88
CA PHE A 148 30.58 2.34 -23.54
C PHE A 148 30.75 2.84 -24.98
N ASN A 149 31.66 3.79 -25.22
CA ASN A 149 31.90 4.35 -26.55
C ASN A 149 32.35 3.31 -27.59
N ASN A 150 33.06 2.27 -27.18
CA ASN A 150 33.60 1.23 -28.06
C ASN A 150 32.59 0.12 -28.39
N LEU A 151 31.44 0.08 -27.71
CA LEU A 151 30.39 -0.90 -27.96
C LEU A 151 29.68 -0.61 -29.29
N SER A 152 29.27 -1.68 -29.97
CA SER A 152 28.43 -1.56 -31.18
C SER A 152 27.11 -0.87 -30.83
N LEU A 153 26.54 -0.12 -31.79
CA LEU A 153 25.28 0.59 -31.58
C LEU A 153 24.16 -0.37 -31.14
N GLN A 154 24.14 -1.58 -31.70
CA GLN A 154 23.18 -2.63 -31.33
C GLN A 154 23.34 -3.01 -29.86
N THR A 155 24.59 -3.20 -29.40
CA THR A 155 24.91 -3.54 -28.03
C THR A 155 24.52 -2.41 -27.06
N LYS A 156 24.75 -1.15 -27.44
CA LYS A 156 24.33 0.03 -26.65
C LYS A 156 22.82 0.11 -26.47
N ILE A 157 22.05 -0.04 -27.54
CA ILE A 157 20.58 0.01 -27.50
C ILE A 157 20.04 -1.15 -26.66
N THR A 158 20.53 -2.36 -26.92
CA THR A 158 20.08 -3.57 -26.22
C THR A 158 20.34 -3.45 -24.71
N LEU A 159 21.53 -3.01 -24.32
CA LEU A 159 21.92 -2.79 -22.92
C LEU A 159 21.16 -1.63 -22.27
N GLY A 160 20.90 -0.53 -22.99
CA GLY A 160 20.16 0.60 -22.44
C GLY A 160 18.74 0.23 -22.04
N ILE A 161 18.02 -0.50 -22.91
CA ILE A 161 16.66 -0.99 -22.64
C ILE A 161 16.68 -2.03 -21.51
N LEU A 162 17.67 -2.91 -21.49
CA LEU A 162 17.78 -3.95 -20.44
C LEU A 162 18.17 -3.39 -19.07
N LEU A 163 19.07 -2.42 -19.00
CA LEU A 163 19.48 -1.80 -17.74
C LEU A 163 18.33 -1.00 -17.13
N THR A 164 17.60 -0.25 -17.95
CA THR A 164 16.42 0.50 -17.48
C THR A 164 15.28 -0.42 -17.07
N GLY A 165 14.90 -1.40 -17.90
CA GLY A 165 13.87 -2.39 -17.56
C GLY A 165 14.25 -3.29 -16.39
N GLY A 166 15.51 -3.71 -16.33
CA GLY A 166 16.06 -4.54 -15.25
C GLY A 166 16.11 -3.79 -13.91
N MET A 167 16.48 -2.50 -13.91
CA MET A 167 16.43 -1.70 -12.68
C MET A 167 14.99 -1.53 -12.18
N ILE A 168 14.03 -1.27 -13.07
CA ILE A 168 12.61 -1.16 -12.68
C ILE A 168 12.12 -2.46 -12.04
N VAL A 169 12.38 -3.61 -12.68
CA VAL A 169 11.99 -4.93 -12.14
C VAL A 169 12.68 -5.20 -10.80
N ALA A 170 13.98 -4.91 -10.69
CA ALA A 170 14.73 -5.12 -9.45
C ALA A 170 14.21 -4.23 -8.30
N THR A 171 13.91 -2.96 -8.57
CA THR A 171 13.33 -2.04 -7.58
C THR A 171 11.95 -2.51 -7.13
N ILE A 172 11.06 -2.89 -8.06
CA ILE A 172 9.73 -3.41 -7.73
C ILE A 172 9.83 -4.70 -6.91
N THR A 173 10.75 -5.60 -7.28
CA THR A 173 10.98 -6.86 -6.56
C THR A 173 11.49 -6.60 -5.14
N PHE A 174 12.51 -5.75 -4.99
CA PHE A 174 13.12 -5.44 -3.70
C PHE A 174 12.12 -4.76 -2.76
N PHE A 175 11.51 -3.65 -3.19
CA PHE A 175 10.51 -2.94 -2.37
C PHE A 175 9.25 -3.77 -2.14
N GLY A 176 8.80 -4.55 -3.12
CA GLY A 176 7.63 -5.41 -2.99
C GLY A 176 7.84 -6.53 -1.96
N LEU A 177 8.99 -7.21 -2.02
CA LEU A 177 9.35 -8.28 -1.08
C LEU A 177 9.58 -7.76 0.34
N GLU A 178 10.34 -6.67 0.47
CA GLU A 178 10.64 -6.06 1.77
C GLU A 178 9.35 -5.54 2.43
N ARG A 179 8.51 -4.82 1.66
CA ARG A 179 7.26 -4.28 2.18
C ARG A 179 6.24 -5.35 2.53
N ALA A 180 6.16 -6.43 1.74
CA ALA A 180 5.33 -7.58 2.08
C ALA A 180 5.78 -8.19 3.40
N GLY A 181 7.09 -8.41 3.60
CA GLY A 181 7.64 -8.93 4.84
C GLY A 181 7.33 -8.06 6.08
N GLU A 182 7.48 -6.74 5.96
CA GLU A 182 7.12 -5.80 7.04
C GLU A 182 5.63 -5.83 7.38
N ILE A 183 4.75 -5.83 6.37
CA ILE A 183 3.31 -5.88 6.56
C ILE A 183 2.92 -7.17 7.28
N ILE A 184 3.53 -8.30 6.89
CA ILE A 184 3.26 -9.61 7.49
C ILE A 184 3.68 -9.64 8.96
N ASN A 185 4.89 -9.19 9.28
CA ASN A 185 5.36 -9.21 10.67
C ASN A 185 4.49 -8.31 11.56
N ASN A 186 4.04 -7.17 11.03
CA ASN A 186 3.14 -6.27 11.76
C ASN A 186 1.71 -6.83 11.89
N ILE A 187 1.17 -7.47 10.85
CA ILE A 187 -0.17 -8.09 10.90
C ILE A 187 -0.14 -9.31 11.82
N SER A 188 0.87 -10.17 11.69
CA SER A 188 1.02 -11.36 12.52
C SER A 188 1.17 -10.99 14.00
N GLY A 189 1.99 -9.98 14.32
CA GLY A 189 2.13 -9.48 15.69
C GLY A 189 0.84 -8.86 16.23
N LYS A 190 0.09 -8.11 15.43
CA LYS A 190 -1.22 -7.56 15.83
C LYS A 190 -2.29 -8.64 15.99
N TYR A 191 -2.27 -9.66 15.13
CA TYR A 191 -3.19 -10.79 15.19
C TYR A 191 -2.93 -11.65 16.42
N GLU A 192 -1.66 -11.86 16.77
CA GLU A 192 -1.25 -12.52 18.03
C GLU A 192 -1.83 -11.84 19.26
N THR A 193 -1.62 -10.53 19.40
CA THR A 193 -2.15 -9.78 20.56
C THR A 193 -3.68 -9.79 20.57
N SER A 194 -4.32 -9.61 19.41
CA SER A 194 -5.78 -9.58 19.33
C SER A 194 -6.42 -10.91 19.67
N VAL A 195 -5.80 -12.04 19.31
CA VAL A 195 -6.38 -13.36 19.62
C VAL A 195 -6.09 -13.77 21.06
N ALA A 196 -4.92 -13.43 21.61
CA ALA A 196 -4.65 -13.63 23.04
C ALA A 196 -5.69 -12.89 23.90
N ASP A 197 -5.91 -11.60 23.64
CA ASP A 197 -6.91 -10.78 24.36
C ASP A 197 -8.34 -11.35 24.23
N GLN A 198 -8.71 -11.83 23.04
CA GLN A 198 -10.01 -12.49 22.81
C GLN A 198 -10.14 -13.80 23.58
N THR A 199 -9.08 -14.62 23.58
CA THR A 199 -9.04 -15.92 24.27
C THR A 199 -9.17 -15.72 25.78
N GLU A 200 -8.43 -14.77 26.35
CA GLU A 200 -8.53 -14.43 27.77
C GLU A 200 -9.95 -13.99 28.17
N THR A 201 -10.58 -13.15 27.34
CA THR A 201 -11.94 -12.66 27.58
C THR A 201 -12.97 -13.80 27.48
N GLU A 202 -12.83 -14.69 26.50
CA GLU A 202 -13.72 -15.84 26.31
C GLU A 202 -13.62 -16.84 27.46
N ILE A 203 -12.40 -17.18 27.90
CA ILE A 203 -12.16 -18.05 29.05
C ILE A 203 -12.82 -17.45 30.31
N LEU A 204 -12.55 -16.18 30.61
CA LEU A 204 -13.12 -15.50 31.78
C LEU A 204 -14.65 -15.49 31.74
N SER A 205 -15.24 -15.13 30.61
CA SER A 205 -16.70 -15.10 30.45
C SER A 205 -17.31 -16.48 30.63
N ARG A 206 -16.68 -17.53 30.10
CA ARG A 206 -17.20 -18.90 30.19
C ARG A 206 -17.08 -19.43 31.61
N VAL A 207 -15.93 -19.29 32.25
CA VAL A 207 -15.71 -19.73 33.64
C VAL A 207 -16.66 -19.03 34.60
N GLN A 208 -16.94 -17.73 34.40
CA GLN A 208 -17.93 -17.01 35.19
C GLN A 208 -19.36 -17.52 34.94
N ALA A 209 -19.74 -17.79 33.69
CA ALA A 209 -21.05 -18.33 33.35
C ALA A 209 -21.29 -19.71 33.96
N GLU A 210 -20.26 -20.56 33.95
CA GLU A 210 -20.31 -21.88 34.58
C GLU A 210 -20.38 -21.76 36.10
N ALA A 211 -19.55 -20.91 36.74
CA ALA A 211 -19.65 -20.69 38.18
C ALA A 211 -21.03 -20.18 38.62
N ASN A 212 -21.68 -19.33 37.82
CA ASN A 212 -23.05 -18.88 38.08
C ASN A 212 -24.06 -20.03 37.98
N SER A 213 -23.89 -20.92 36.99
CA SER A 213 -24.72 -22.11 36.80
C SER A 213 -24.54 -23.11 37.95
N ALA A 214 -23.29 -23.32 38.39
CA ALA A 214 -22.93 -24.11 39.57
C ALA A 214 -23.57 -23.57 40.84
N ASN A 215 -23.53 -22.24 41.01
CA ASN A 215 -24.07 -21.58 42.19
C ASN A 215 -25.59 -21.78 42.32
N LEU A 216 -26.31 -21.92 41.21
CA LEU A 216 -27.75 -22.14 41.22
C LEU A 216 -28.14 -23.42 41.97
N ILE A 217 -27.32 -24.47 41.87
CA ILE A 217 -27.52 -25.73 42.58
C ILE A 217 -27.53 -25.51 44.10
N PHE A 218 -26.48 -24.87 44.62
CA PHE A 218 -26.35 -24.61 46.05
C PHE A 218 -27.38 -23.60 46.53
N SER A 219 -27.64 -22.54 45.75
CA SER A 219 -28.62 -21.52 46.09
C SER A 219 -30.04 -22.08 46.20
N ASN A 220 -30.48 -22.88 45.22
CA ASN A 220 -31.80 -23.50 45.22
C ASN A 220 -31.95 -24.50 46.36
N THR A 221 -30.91 -25.31 46.60
CA THR A 221 -30.88 -26.27 47.71
C THR A 221 -30.97 -25.54 49.06
N GLN A 222 -30.25 -24.44 49.22
CA GLN A 222 -30.25 -23.62 50.43
C GLN A 222 -31.60 -22.96 50.70
N GLU A 223 -32.21 -22.35 49.69
CA GLU A 223 -33.52 -21.75 49.81
C GLU A 223 -34.59 -22.80 50.16
N GLY A 224 -34.59 -23.94 49.46
CA GLY A 224 -35.53 -25.02 49.73
C GLY A 224 -35.35 -25.63 51.14
N LEU A 225 -34.12 -25.80 51.60
CA LEU A 225 -33.83 -26.33 52.93
C LEU A 225 -34.21 -25.35 54.05
N LEU A 226 -33.97 -24.06 53.85
CA LEU A 226 -34.44 -23.00 54.76
C LEU A 226 -35.97 -23.02 54.89
N ASN A 227 -36.68 -23.16 53.77
CA ASN A 227 -38.13 -23.28 53.78
C ASN A 227 -38.59 -24.51 54.56
N LEU A 228 -37.96 -25.68 54.36
CA LEU A 228 -38.29 -26.90 55.12
C LEU A 228 -38.03 -26.73 56.62
N ALA A 229 -36.93 -26.06 57.01
CA ALA A 229 -36.61 -25.75 58.40
C ALA A 229 -37.66 -24.80 59.02
N GLU A 230 -38.10 -23.80 58.27
CA GLU A 230 -39.18 -22.89 58.68
C GLU A 230 -40.51 -23.64 58.83
N TYR A 231 -40.89 -24.49 57.87
CA TYR A 231 -42.09 -25.33 57.99
C TYR A 231 -42.03 -26.24 59.21
N ARG A 232 -40.89 -26.88 59.48
CA ARG A 232 -40.71 -27.70 60.68
C ARG A 232 -40.92 -26.90 61.96
N SER A 233 -40.41 -25.66 62.01
CA SER A 233 -40.63 -24.76 63.15
C SER A 233 -42.11 -24.37 63.29
N ASN A 234 -42.77 -24.02 62.19
CA ASN A 234 -44.19 -23.66 62.16
C ASN A 234 -45.13 -24.82 62.54
N PHE A 235 -44.71 -26.07 62.30
CA PHE A 235 -45.48 -27.24 62.75
C PHE A 235 -45.51 -27.33 64.27
N GLU A 236 -44.44 -26.91 64.96
CA GLU A 236 -44.38 -26.89 66.42
C GLU A 236 -45.41 -25.93 67.02
N ASP A 237 -45.57 -24.73 66.44
CA ASP A 237 -46.58 -23.76 66.89
C ASP A 237 -48.02 -24.29 66.75
N LYS A 238 -48.21 -25.29 65.88
CA LYS A 238 -49.49 -25.92 65.58
C LYS A 238 -49.59 -27.35 66.14
N LYS A 239 -48.71 -27.74 67.07
CA LYS A 239 -48.65 -29.10 67.67
C LYS A 239 -50.03 -29.66 68.04
N VAL A 240 -50.88 -28.82 68.64
CA VAL A 240 -52.23 -29.19 69.10
C VAL A 240 -53.14 -29.68 67.96
N PHE A 241 -52.99 -29.15 66.74
CA PHE A 241 -53.76 -29.59 65.57
C PHE A 241 -53.25 -30.90 64.98
N PHE A 242 -51.94 -31.17 65.10
CA PHE A 242 -51.28 -32.34 64.53
C PHE A 242 -51.31 -33.58 65.45
N ILE A 243 -51.32 -33.36 66.78
CA ILE A 243 -51.38 -34.42 67.80
C ILE A 243 -52.72 -35.20 67.80
N GLN A 244 -53.77 -34.71 67.14
CA GLN A 244 -55.08 -35.40 67.09
C GLN A 244 -55.11 -36.71 66.24
N ASN A 245 -53.95 -37.33 65.94
CA ASN A 245 -53.79 -38.65 65.28
C ASN A 245 -54.39 -38.83 63.87
N ASN A 246 -54.41 -37.78 63.02
CA ASN A 246 -55.07 -37.88 61.71
C ASN A 246 -54.19 -38.40 60.54
N TYR A 247 -52.86 -38.37 60.64
CA TYR A 247 -51.95 -38.78 59.55
C TYR A 247 -51.03 -39.95 59.95
N TRP A 248 -50.35 -39.83 61.08
CA TRP A 248 -49.31 -40.77 61.51
C TRP A 248 -49.26 -40.82 63.06
N ASN A 249 -48.97 -41.99 63.63
CA ASN A 249 -48.92 -42.21 65.10
C ASN A 249 -47.67 -42.98 65.50
N SER A 250 -46.75 -42.29 66.17
CA SER A 250 -45.45 -42.77 66.64
C SER A 250 -45.56 -43.97 67.58
N ALA A 251 -46.57 -44.02 68.45
CA ALA A 251 -46.75 -45.10 69.41
C ALA A 251 -47.12 -46.45 68.76
N GLU A 252 -47.64 -46.44 67.53
CA GLU A 252 -48.05 -47.64 66.80
C GLU A 252 -47.07 -48.02 65.67
N ARG A 253 -46.36 -47.04 65.11
CA ARG A 253 -45.55 -47.21 63.90
C ARG A 253 -44.05 -47.30 64.14
N ILE A 254 -43.59 -46.86 65.31
CA ILE A 254 -42.20 -47.05 65.74
C ILE A 254 -42.09 -48.38 66.48
N PHE A 255 -41.12 -49.20 66.09
CA PHE A 255 -40.82 -50.46 66.76
C PHE A 255 -39.32 -50.58 67.06
N GLN A 256 -39.02 -51.32 68.12
CA GLN A 256 -37.63 -51.59 68.52
C GLN A 256 -37.03 -52.68 67.65
N LEU A 257 -35.81 -52.48 67.17
CA LEU A 257 -35.02 -53.47 66.44
C LEU A 257 -34.13 -54.29 67.39
N SER A 258 -33.52 -55.35 66.87
CA SER A 258 -32.72 -56.30 67.67
C SER A 258 -31.51 -55.69 68.38
N GLY A 259 -30.99 -54.55 67.90
CA GLY A 259 -29.88 -53.84 68.54
C GLY A 259 -30.30 -52.83 69.62
N GLY A 260 -31.60 -52.71 69.91
CA GLY A 260 -32.13 -51.80 70.92
C GLY A 260 -32.48 -50.39 70.41
N GLN A 261 -32.05 -50.04 69.20
CA GLN A 261 -32.48 -48.84 68.48
C GLN A 261 -33.93 -48.97 67.99
N PHE A 262 -34.57 -47.85 67.67
CA PHE A 262 -35.94 -47.85 67.14
C PHE A 262 -35.98 -47.31 65.72
N GLY A 263 -36.95 -47.79 64.94
CA GLY A 263 -37.25 -47.28 63.61
C GLY A 263 -38.67 -47.59 63.16
N ASN A 264 -38.96 -47.32 61.89
CA ASN A 264 -40.28 -47.50 61.29
C ASN A 264 -40.24 -48.43 60.06
N SER A 265 -41.39 -48.63 59.41
CA SER A 265 -41.51 -49.49 58.23
C SER A 265 -40.87 -48.87 57.00
N GLY A 266 -40.16 -49.68 56.21
CA GLY A 266 -39.50 -49.24 54.96
C GLY A 266 -40.44 -48.85 53.82
N VAL A 267 -41.76 -49.01 53.96
CA VAL A 267 -42.76 -48.58 52.96
C VAL A 267 -43.25 -47.14 53.16
N GLU A 268 -42.85 -46.49 54.25
CA GLU A 268 -43.21 -45.11 54.54
C GLU A 268 -42.26 -44.12 53.83
N PRO A 269 -42.65 -42.85 53.62
CA PRO A 269 -41.80 -41.88 52.90
C PRO A 269 -40.47 -41.57 53.60
N ALA A 270 -40.45 -41.52 54.95
CA ALA A 270 -39.27 -41.23 55.76
C ALA A 270 -38.77 -42.46 56.51
N SER A 271 -37.44 -42.57 56.71
CA SER A 271 -36.88 -43.39 57.79
C SER A 271 -36.92 -42.61 59.09
N ILE A 272 -37.38 -43.25 60.16
CA ILE A 272 -37.23 -42.74 61.52
C ILE A 272 -36.14 -43.57 62.19
N PHE A 273 -35.22 -42.90 62.87
CA PHE A 273 -34.17 -43.54 63.65
C PHE A 273 -34.07 -42.91 65.03
N ILE A 274 -34.10 -43.74 66.07
CA ILE A 274 -33.82 -43.35 67.46
C ILE A 274 -32.70 -44.25 67.97
N PRO A 275 -31.53 -43.70 68.35
CA PRO A 275 -30.40 -44.49 68.84
C PRO A 275 -30.76 -45.28 70.10
N SER A 276 -30.12 -46.43 70.32
CA SER A 276 -30.31 -47.27 71.51
C SER A 276 -29.91 -46.57 72.82
N THR A 277 -29.16 -45.46 72.73
CA THR A 277 -28.71 -44.63 73.84
C THR A 277 -29.73 -43.55 74.25
N VAL A 278 -30.77 -43.32 73.44
CA VAL A 278 -31.79 -42.29 73.67
C VAL A 278 -33.02 -42.92 74.33
N THR A 279 -33.54 -42.28 75.39
CA THR A 279 -34.77 -42.74 76.06
C THR A 279 -35.98 -42.09 75.42
N ILE A 280 -37.01 -42.89 75.11
CA ILE A 280 -38.27 -42.42 74.52
C ILE A 280 -39.21 -41.98 75.64
N ASP A 281 -39.71 -40.75 75.56
CA ASP A 281 -40.79 -40.21 76.40
C ASP A 281 -41.99 -39.72 75.55
N GLU A 282 -43.09 -39.36 76.22
CA GLU A 282 -44.31 -38.90 75.53
C GLU A 282 -44.09 -37.61 74.74
N GLU A 283 -43.17 -36.74 75.18
CA GLU A 283 -42.86 -35.48 74.52
C GLU A 283 -42.13 -35.70 73.20
N MET A 284 -41.14 -36.60 73.17
CA MET A 284 -40.44 -37.04 71.96
C MET A 284 -41.42 -37.68 70.97
N LEU A 285 -42.30 -38.58 71.44
CA LEU A 285 -43.29 -39.22 70.57
C LEU A 285 -44.25 -38.20 69.93
N ALA A 286 -44.64 -37.16 70.68
CA ALA A 286 -45.46 -36.05 70.17
C ALA A 286 -44.69 -35.13 69.20
N ASP A 287 -43.40 -34.91 69.45
CA ASP A 287 -42.51 -34.15 68.57
C ASP A 287 -42.29 -34.86 67.23
N ILE A 288 -42.08 -36.18 67.25
CA ILE A 288 -42.00 -37.00 66.02
C ILE A 288 -43.32 -36.92 65.23
N ASN A 289 -44.47 -37.06 65.89
CA ASN A 289 -45.80 -36.94 65.24
C ASN A 289 -46.03 -35.58 64.56
N THR A 290 -45.37 -34.53 65.05
CA THR A 290 -45.44 -33.19 64.46
C THR A 290 -44.43 -33.02 63.32
N SER A 291 -43.23 -33.59 63.49
CA SER A 291 -42.14 -33.51 62.53
C SER A 291 -42.36 -34.32 61.26
N ILE A 292 -43.11 -35.43 61.36
CA ILE A 292 -43.38 -36.32 60.22
C ILE A 292 -44.24 -35.66 59.13
N TYR A 293 -44.87 -34.51 59.38
CA TYR A 293 -45.56 -33.73 58.34
C TYR A 293 -44.61 -33.15 57.29
N LEU A 294 -43.29 -33.24 57.51
CA LEU A 294 -42.31 -33.05 56.44
C LEU A 294 -42.49 -34.05 55.27
N ASP A 295 -43.19 -35.17 55.46
CA ASP A 295 -43.54 -36.14 54.40
C ASP A 295 -44.21 -35.49 53.19
N PHE A 296 -44.92 -34.37 53.39
CA PHE A 296 -45.63 -33.67 52.31
C PHE A 296 -44.74 -32.69 51.53
N LEU A 297 -43.54 -32.38 52.02
CA LEU A 297 -42.67 -31.34 51.48
C LEU A 297 -41.30 -31.89 51.08
N ALA A 298 -40.69 -32.74 51.91
CA ALA A 298 -39.35 -33.27 51.73
C ALA A 298 -39.19 -34.11 50.45
N PRO A 299 -40.14 -35.01 50.07
CA PRO A 299 -40.05 -35.72 48.79
C PRO A 299 -40.07 -34.78 47.57
N ASN A 300 -40.94 -33.77 47.57
CA ASN A 300 -41.01 -32.78 46.50
C ASN A 300 -39.71 -31.95 46.40
N PHE A 301 -39.08 -31.65 47.54
CA PHE A 301 -37.78 -30.99 47.56
C PHE A 301 -36.68 -31.86 46.93
N LEU A 302 -36.64 -33.17 47.23
CA LEU A 302 -35.69 -34.10 46.60
C LEU A 302 -35.95 -34.23 45.09
N GLU A 303 -37.22 -34.33 44.66
CA GLU A 303 -37.56 -34.37 43.24
C GLU A 303 -37.14 -33.09 42.49
N ALA A 304 -37.28 -31.92 43.13
CA ALA A 304 -36.86 -30.64 42.56
C ALA A 304 -35.33 -30.42 42.58
N ASN A 305 -34.59 -31.20 43.36
CA ASN A 305 -33.14 -31.08 43.52
C ASN A 305 -32.46 -32.46 43.36
N PRO A 306 -32.35 -32.99 42.14
CA PRO A 306 -31.81 -34.34 41.89
C PRO A 306 -30.38 -34.58 42.40
N GLN A 307 -29.60 -33.52 42.59
CA GLN A 307 -28.26 -33.55 43.16
C GLN A 307 -28.24 -33.83 44.69
N VAL A 308 -29.38 -33.62 45.36
CA VAL A 308 -29.54 -33.87 46.78
C VAL A 308 -30.01 -35.31 46.94
N VAL A 309 -29.16 -36.15 47.50
CA VAL A 309 -29.46 -37.59 47.67
C VAL A 309 -30.31 -37.86 48.89
N ALA A 310 -30.23 -36.98 49.89
CA ALA A 310 -31.03 -37.09 51.10
C ALA A 310 -31.32 -35.74 51.74
N VAL A 311 -32.45 -35.65 52.41
CA VAL A 311 -32.79 -34.53 53.30
C VAL A 311 -33.28 -35.10 54.61
N TYR A 312 -32.86 -34.52 55.74
CA TYR A 312 -33.21 -35.05 57.05
C TYR A 312 -33.34 -33.97 58.10
N TYR A 313 -34.10 -34.27 59.14
CA TYR A 313 -34.20 -33.48 60.35
C TYR A 313 -33.70 -34.31 61.53
N ILE A 314 -32.72 -33.77 62.26
CA ILE A 314 -32.20 -34.34 63.50
C ILE A 314 -32.64 -33.45 64.64
N SER A 315 -33.44 -34.00 65.55
CA SER A 315 -33.92 -33.29 66.73
C SER A 315 -32.81 -33.12 67.75
N ALA A 316 -32.86 -32.01 68.51
CA ALA A 316 -32.00 -31.81 69.68
C ALA A 316 -32.12 -32.95 70.71
N THR A 317 -33.27 -33.62 70.73
CA THR A 317 -33.55 -34.78 71.60
C THR A 317 -32.92 -36.09 71.10
N GLY A 318 -32.42 -36.15 69.87
CA GLY A 318 -31.58 -37.24 69.36
C GLY A 318 -32.24 -38.21 68.37
N TYR A 319 -33.50 -38.01 67.96
CA TYR A 319 -34.08 -38.78 66.86
C TYR A 319 -33.83 -38.12 65.48
N THR A 320 -33.89 -38.93 64.42
CA THR A 320 -33.74 -38.51 63.04
C THR A 320 -34.97 -38.89 62.21
N ILE A 321 -35.40 -37.98 61.35
CA ILE A 321 -36.33 -38.24 60.24
C ILE A 321 -35.56 -38.02 58.95
N TYR A 322 -35.44 -39.05 58.12
CA TYR A 322 -34.56 -39.08 56.95
C TYR A 322 -35.33 -39.45 55.69
N TYR A 323 -35.16 -38.67 54.62
CA TYR A 323 -35.77 -38.89 53.31
C TYR A 323 -34.67 -39.07 52.25
N PRO A 324 -34.83 -40.01 51.29
CA PRO A 324 -35.92 -40.98 51.20
C PRO A 324 -35.78 -42.10 52.26
N ASN A 325 -36.82 -42.91 52.45
CA ASN A 325 -36.75 -44.03 53.37
C ASN A 325 -35.78 -45.12 52.90
N ILE A 326 -34.57 -45.13 53.46
CA ILE A 326 -33.54 -46.15 53.26
C ILE A 326 -33.55 -47.22 54.35
N SER A 327 -34.56 -47.22 55.24
CA SER A 327 -34.58 -48.00 56.47
C SER A 327 -33.36 -47.70 57.36
N LEU A 328 -33.10 -46.41 57.59
CA LEU A 328 -31.88 -45.89 58.25
C LEU A 328 -31.49 -46.67 59.51
N ALA A 329 -32.44 -47.05 60.38
CA ALA A 329 -32.19 -47.79 61.62
C ALA A 329 -31.54 -49.18 61.44
N GLN A 330 -31.51 -49.71 60.21
CA GLN A 330 -30.82 -50.96 59.84
C GLN A 330 -29.46 -50.70 59.16
N ASN A 331 -29.22 -49.48 58.66
CA ASN A 331 -28.01 -49.12 57.91
C ASN A 331 -26.93 -48.46 58.76
N VAL A 332 -27.29 -47.92 59.93
CA VAL A 332 -26.34 -47.31 60.88
C VAL A 332 -26.21 -48.13 62.17
N PRO A 333 -25.08 -48.02 62.90
CA PRO A 333 -24.92 -48.69 64.19
C PRO A 333 -26.05 -48.37 65.18
N PRO A 334 -26.50 -49.32 66.03
CA PRO A 334 -27.58 -49.07 66.99
C PRO A 334 -27.37 -47.88 67.93
N ASP A 335 -26.12 -47.62 68.31
CA ASP A 335 -25.70 -46.56 69.23
C ASP A 335 -25.20 -45.28 68.53
N PHE A 336 -25.33 -45.20 67.20
CA PHE A 336 -24.92 -44.05 66.40
C PHE A 336 -25.66 -42.78 66.84
N ASP A 337 -24.93 -41.77 67.33
CA ASP A 337 -25.51 -40.47 67.72
C ASP A 337 -25.29 -39.43 66.59
N PRO A 338 -26.33 -39.08 65.82
CA PRO A 338 -26.20 -38.12 64.72
C PRO A 338 -25.83 -36.71 65.21
N ARG A 339 -25.95 -36.41 66.51
CA ARG A 339 -25.62 -35.10 67.07
C ARG A 339 -24.13 -34.88 67.27
N THR A 340 -23.32 -35.94 67.24
CA THR A 340 -21.86 -35.82 67.30
C THR A 340 -21.23 -35.58 65.93
N GLU A 341 -22.01 -35.70 64.87
CA GLU A 341 -21.51 -35.65 63.50
C GLU A 341 -21.27 -34.23 62.98
N PRO A 342 -20.38 -34.04 61.99
CA PRO A 342 -20.08 -32.72 61.42
C PRO A 342 -21.30 -31.98 60.87
N PHE A 343 -22.22 -32.68 60.20
CA PHE A 343 -23.45 -32.11 59.65
C PHE A 343 -24.43 -31.59 60.70
N TYR A 344 -24.37 -32.10 61.93
CA TYR A 344 -25.17 -31.56 63.01
C TYR A 344 -24.41 -30.46 63.75
N THR A 345 -23.17 -30.76 64.18
CA THR A 345 -22.37 -29.86 65.02
C THR A 345 -22.06 -28.53 64.35
N ILE A 346 -21.93 -28.47 63.03
CA ILE A 346 -21.64 -27.22 62.31
C ILE A 346 -22.76 -26.19 62.43
N ALA A 347 -24.00 -26.64 62.64
CA ALA A 347 -25.17 -25.77 62.75
C ALA A 347 -25.62 -25.53 64.21
N THR A 348 -24.92 -26.05 65.22
CA THR A 348 -25.32 -25.85 66.62
C THR A 348 -25.05 -24.42 67.10
N PRO A 349 -25.78 -23.93 68.13
CA PRO A 349 -25.65 -22.55 68.61
C PRO A 349 -24.21 -22.16 68.99
N GLU A 350 -23.40 -23.10 69.46
CA GLU A 350 -22.00 -22.84 69.87
C GLU A 350 -21.08 -22.55 68.69
N ARG A 351 -21.35 -23.17 67.52
CA ARG A 351 -20.53 -23.05 66.31
C ARG A 351 -21.12 -22.14 65.25
N ASN A 352 -22.43 -21.85 65.33
CA ASN A 352 -23.17 -21.03 64.38
C ASN A 352 -24.05 -20.00 65.12
N PRO A 353 -23.46 -19.01 65.82
CA PRO A 353 -24.22 -18.02 66.59
C PRO A 353 -25.11 -17.14 65.70
N ASP A 354 -24.73 -16.96 64.43
CA ASP A 354 -25.44 -16.17 63.43
C ASP A 354 -26.64 -16.91 62.82
N ARG A 355 -26.81 -18.21 63.12
CA ARG A 355 -27.92 -19.06 62.66
C ARG A 355 -28.05 -19.15 61.13
N LEU A 356 -26.93 -19.00 60.42
CA LEU A 356 -26.90 -19.06 58.96
C LEU A 356 -26.83 -20.50 58.46
N PRO A 357 -27.27 -20.81 57.23
CA PRO A 357 -26.95 -22.07 56.58
C PRO A 357 -25.43 -22.31 56.56
N GLN A 358 -25.01 -23.51 56.96
CA GLN A 358 -23.61 -23.91 57.00
C GLN A 358 -23.39 -25.12 56.12
N LEU A 359 -22.32 -25.13 55.35
CA LEU A 359 -21.94 -26.25 54.50
C LEU A 359 -20.84 -27.05 55.20
N THR A 360 -20.99 -28.37 55.32
CA THR A 360 -19.90 -29.20 55.81
C THR A 360 -18.73 -29.18 54.83
N ASN A 361 -17.63 -29.78 55.26
CA ASN A 361 -16.60 -30.17 54.32
C ASN A 361 -16.91 -31.58 53.79
N PRO A 362 -16.29 -32.02 52.68
CA PRO A 362 -16.46 -33.39 52.19
C PRO A 362 -16.20 -34.42 53.28
N TYR A 363 -17.07 -35.41 53.39
CA TYR A 363 -16.92 -36.55 54.29
C TYR A 363 -17.64 -37.78 53.72
N GLN A 364 -17.27 -38.95 54.22
CA GLN A 364 -17.93 -40.20 53.86
C GLN A 364 -19.29 -40.27 54.57
N ASP A 365 -20.37 -40.40 53.80
CA ASP A 365 -21.72 -40.51 54.33
C ASP A 365 -21.89 -41.78 55.20
N PRO A 366 -22.23 -41.65 56.50
CA PRO A 366 -22.58 -42.78 57.35
C PRO A 366 -23.78 -43.61 56.85
N ALA A 367 -24.68 -43.01 56.06
CA ALA A 367 -25.85 -43.70 55.49
C ALA A 367 -25.54 -44.45 54.18
N GLY A 368 -24.32 -44.34 53.65
CA GLY A 368 -23.82 -45.13 52.53
C GLY A 368 -23.94 -44.49 51.14
N ALA A 369 -24.24 -43.19 51.04
CA ALA A 369 -24.34 -42.48 49.76
C ALA A 369 -22.99 -42.12 49.10
N GLY A 370 -21.86 -42.47 49.71
CA GLY A 370 -20.52 -42.14 49.20
C GLY A 370 -19.95 -40.87 49.84
N GLU A 371 -19.05 -40.18 49.13
CA GLU A 371 -18.54 -38.88 49.57
C GLU A 371 -19.58 -37.78 49.31
N ILE A 372 -19.91 -37.03 50.36
CA ILE A 372 -20.95 -36.00 50.32
C ILE A 372 -20.48 -34.71 50.96
N VAL A 373 -21.19 -33.63 50.63
CA VAL A 373 -21.17 -32.37 51.35
C VAL A 373 -22.59 -32.07 51.80
N THR A 374 -22.77 -31.73 53.07
CA THR A 374 -24.10 -31.50 53.65
C THR A 374 -24.34 -30.04 53.91
N LEU A 375 -25.42 -29.52 53.35
CA LEU A 375 -25.94 -28.22 53.71
C LEU A 375 -26.79 -28.36 54.97
N SER A 376 -26.42 -27.65 56.02
CA SER A 376 -26.99 -27.77 57.37
C SER A 376 -27.61 -26.44 57.80
N VAL A 377 -28.90 -26.46 58.11
CA VAL A 377 -29.67 -25.30 58.53
C VAL A 377 -30.19 -25.53 59.95
N PRO A 378 -29.93 -24.62 60.90
CA PRO A 378 -30.44 -24.77 62.24
C PRO A 378 -31.94 -24.48 62.31
N VAL A 379 -32.68 -25.33 63.04
CA VAL A 379 -34.12 -25.17 63.26
C VAL A 379 -34.34 -24.55 64.64
N TYR A 380 -34.97 -23.38 64.68
CA TYR A 380 -35.35 -22.71 65.91
C TYR A 380 -36.86 -22.52 65.99
N ASN A 381 -37.44 -22.70 67.17
CA ASN A 381 -38.80 -22.29 67.47
C ASN A 381 -38.78 -21.35 68.69
N SER A 382 -39.43 -20.18 68.58
CA SER A 382 -39.49 -19.17 69.64
C SER A 382 -38.12 -18.80 70.27
N GLY A 383 -37.05 -18.90 69.49
CA GLY A 383 -35.67 -18.62 69.93
C GLY A 383 -34.91 -19.80 70.53
N GLU A 384 -35.58 -20.93 70.78
CA GLU A 384 -35.01 -22.17 71.28
C GLU A 384 -34.54 -23.06 70.12
N PHE A 385 -33.36 -23.67 70.26
CA PHE A 385 -32.80 -24.58 69.26
C PHE A 385 -33.50 -25.93 69.33
N LYS A 386 -34.15 -26.34 68.24
CA LYS A 386 -34.92 -27.59 68.16
C LYS A 386 -34.20 -28.70 67.39
N GLY A 387 -33.16 -28.38 66.64
CA GLY A 387 -32.40 -29.37 65.89
C GLY A 387 -31.78 -28.80 64.62
N VAL A 388 -31.36 -29.69 63.72
CA VAL A 388 -30.71 -29.31 62.46
C VAL A 388 -31.43 -30.02 61.32
N MET A 389 -31.65 -29.27 60.23
CA MET A 389 -32.07 -29.82 58.97
C MET A 389 -30.86 -29.92 58.04
N GLY A 390 -30.59 -31.12 57.51
CA GLY A 390 -29.48 -31.40 56.62
C GLY A 390 -29.97 -31.80 55.23
N ALA A 391 -29.24 -31.40 54.19
CA ALA A 391 -29.39 -31.91 52.83
C ALA A 391 -28.04 -32.37 52.28
N ASP A 392 -27.95 -33.65 51.93
CA ASP A 392 -26.72 -34.27 51.44
C ASP A 392 -26.61 -34.12 49.93
N ILE A 393 -25.53 -33.50 49.50
CA ILE A 393 -25.18 -33.32 48.08
C ILE A 393 -24.00 -34.24 47.79
N THR A 394 -24.12 -35.14 46.81
CA THR A 394 -23.00 -36.01 46.46
C THR A 394 -21.87 -35.27 45.79
N LEU A 395 -20.64 -35.65 46.12
CA LEU A 395 -19.47 -35.09 45.44
C LEU A 395 -19.50 -35.43 43.94
N THR A 396 -20.03 -36.60 43.56
CA THR A 396 -20.26 -36.99 42.16
C THR A 396 -21.14 -36.00 41.41
N SER A 397 -22.18 -35.43 42.03
CA SER A 397 -23.00 -34.40 41.39
C SER A 397 -22.22 -33.11 41.11
N ILE A 398 -21.24 -32.79 41.98
CA ILE A 398 -20.30 -31.68 41.76
C ILE A 398 -19.30 -32.05 40.65
N VAL A 399 -18.85 -33.31 40.57
CA VAL A 399 -17.97 -33.82 39.49
C VAL A 399 -18.64 -33.72 38.12
N ASP A 400 -19.86 -34.24 38.00
CA ASP A 400 -20.59 -34.28 36.73
C ASP A 400 -20.76 -32.86 36.17
N PHE A 401 -21.04 -31.88 37.04
CA PHE A 401 -21.10 -30.48 36.67
C PHE A 401 -19.75 -29.95 36.14
N VAL A 402 -18.66 -30.12 36.90
CA VAL A 402 -17.32 -29.62 36.58
C VAL A 402 -16.77 -30.24 35.28
N SER A 403 -17.15 -31.50 34.99
CA SER A 403 -16.70 -32.24 33.81
C SER A 403 -17.29 -31.77 32.47
N THR A 404 -18.37 -30.97 32.49
CA THR A 404 -18.99 -30.41 31.27
C THR A 404 -18.20 -29.25 30.66
N ILE A 405 -17.22 -28.72 31.39
CA ILE A 405 -16.38 -27.59 31.00
C ILE A 405 -15.13 -28.11 30.27
N GLN A 406 -15.30 -28.61 29.04
CA GLN A 406 -14.18 -28.97 28.15
C GLN A 406 -14.19 -28.07 26.91
N LEU A 407 -13.12 -27.31 26.71
CA LEU A 407 -12.79 -26.52 25.51
C LEU A 407 -11.73 -27.25 24.66
N THR A 408 -10.79 -27.93 25.28
CA THR A 408 -9.76 -28.73 24.60
C THR A 408 -9.71 -30.17 25.12
N ALA A 409 -8.86 -31.01 24.52
CA ALA A 409 -8.71 -32.39 24.99
C ALA A 409 -7.92 -32.48 26.31
N SER A 410 -7.19 -31.42 26.66
CA SER A 410 -6.27 -31.42 27.80
C SER A 410 -6.69 -30.49 28.93
N ASP A 411 -7.72 -29.68 28.77
CA ASP A 411 -8.21 -28.83 29.85
C ASP A 411 -9.01 -29.63 30.89
N PHE A 412 -9.14 -29.02 32.07
CA PHE A 412 -9.99 -29.55 33.13
C PHE A 412 -10.40 -28.44 34.08
N ALA A 413 -11.48 -28.68 34.81
CA ALA A 413 -11.93 -27.83 35.90
C ALA A 413 -11.87 -28.59 37.23
N PHE A 414 -11.79 -27.86 38.33
CA PHE A 414 -11.81 -28.39 39.68
C PHE A 414 -12.38 -27.35 40.67
N VAL A 415 -12.71 -27.77 41.88
CA VAL A 415 -13.37 -26.92 42.89
C VAL A 415 -12.57 -26.92 44.17
N ILE A 416 -12.38 -25.72 44.74
CA ILE A 416 -11.72 -25.52 46.03
C ILE A 416 -12.59 -24.70 46.97
N ASP A 417 -12.33 -24.80 48.27
CA ASP A 417 -12.93 -23.93 49.27
C ASP A 417 -12.25 -22.54 49.30
N LYS A 418 -12.79 -21.63 50.11
CA LYS A 418 -12.26 -20.27 50.28
C LYS A 418 -10.83 -20.19 50.81
N ASN A 419 -10.30 -21.27 51.39
CA ASN A 419 -8.96 -21.34 51.97
C ASN A 419 -7.97 -22.10 51.07
N GLY A 420 -8.41 -22.60 49.92
CA GLY A 420 -7.57 -23.36 48.99
C GLY A 420 -7.57 -24.87 49.20
N PHE A 421 -8.41 -25.41 50.08
CA PHE A 421 -8.59 -26.86 50.21
C PHE A 421 -9.36 -27.41 49.03
N ILE A 422 -8.91 -28.57 48.53
CA ILE A 422 -9.52 -29.22 47.37
C ILE A 422 -10.85 -29.85 47.79
N ILE A 423 -11.95 -29.42 47.15
CA ILE A 423 -13.26 -30.06 47.28
C ILE A 423 -13.36 -31.19 46.28
N TYR A 424 -12.97 -30.93 45.03
CA TYR A 424 -12.86 -31.92 43.98
C TYR A 424 -11.75 -31.51 43.02
N MET A 425 -10.93 -32.47 42.59
CA MET A 425 -9.94 -32.32 41.53
C MET A 425 -9.83 -33.63 40.74
N PRO A 426 -9.78 -33.59 39.39
CA PRO A 426 -9.58 -34.79 38.60
C PRO A 426 -8.15 -35.32 38.77
N GLU A 427 -7.94 -36.61 38.48
CA GLU A 427 -6.63 -37.28 38.64
C GLU A 427 -5.50 -36.55 37.89
N LYS A 428 -5.83 -36.01 36.71
CA LYS A 428 -4.89 -35.20 35.91
C LYS A 428 -4.47 -33.92 36.65
N GLY A 429 -5.38 -33.29 37.38
CA GLY A 429 -5.06 -32.10 38.19
C GLY A 429 -4.06 -32.41 39.30
N PHE A 430 -4.21 -33.55 39.99
CA PHE A 430 -3.23 -33.99 40.98
C PHE A 430 -1.84 -34.21 40.37
N GLN A 431 -1.78 -34.79 39.17
CA GLN A 431 -0.52 -35.00 38.44
C GLN A 431 0.12 -33.68 38.00
N ASP A 432 -0.65 -32.79 37.37
CA ASP A 432 -0.17 -31.51 36.85
C ASP A 432 0.24 -30.55 37.97
N PHE A 433 -0.42 -30.63 39.13
CA PHE A 433 -0.05 -29.88 40.33
C PHE A 433 1.06 -30.55 41.16
N GLY A 434 1.48 -31.78 40.82
CA GLY A 434 2.46 -32.53 41.60
C GLY A 434 2.01 -32.83 43.04
N ILE A 435 0.70 -32.96 43.25
CA ILE A 435 0.10 -33.27 44.56
C ILE A 435 -0.18 -34.77 44.61
N GLU A 436 0.43 -35.48 45.55
CA GLU A 436 0.13 -36.91 45.76
C GLU A 436 -1.28 -37.08 46.34
N LYS A 437 -2.19 -37.69 45.58
CA LYS A 437 -3.57 -37.96 46.02
C LYS A 437 -3.59 -38.93 47.21
N ARG A 438 -4.27 -38.56 48.29
CA ARG A 438 -4.42 -39.38 49.51
C ARG A 438 -5.89 -39.81 49.66
N GLU A 439 -6.13 -41.00 50.19
CA GLU A 439 -7.50 -41.41 50.58
C GLU A 439 -7.95 -40.56 51.78
N GLU A 440 -9.01 -39.77 51.61
CA GLU A 440 -9.53 -38.90 52.67
C GLU A 440 -10.20 -39.74 53.78
N THR A 441 -9.72 -39.61 55.01
CA THR A 441 -10.26 -40.32 56.18
C THR A 441 -11.31 -39.50 56.95
N GLY A 442 -11.89 -38.46 56.34
CA GLY A 442 -12.91 -37.58 56.94
C GLY A 442 -12.39 -36.66 58.06
N ASN A 443 -11.07 -36.60 58.29
CA ASN A 443 -10.46 -35.77 59.33
C ASN A 443 -10.03 -34.40 58.78
N LEU A 444 -10.31 -33.32 59.54
CA LEU A 444 -9.89 -31.94 59.23
C LEU A 444 -8.36 -31.80 59.06
N LEU A 445 -7.57 -32.69 59.68
CA LEU A 445 -6.10 -32.65 59.65
C LEU A 445 -5.46 -33.33 58.43
N THR A 446 -6.24 -34.03 57.60
CA THR A 446 -5.72 -34.81 56.46
C THR A 446 -6.03 -34.21 55.10
N ARG A 447 -6.63 -33.01 55.05
CA ARG A 447 -7.04 -32.36 53.80
C ARG A 447 -5.88 -32.03 52.90
N GLN A 448 -6.15 -32.13 51.61
CA GLN A 448 -5.23 -31.70 50.56
C GLN A 448 -5.53 -30.27 50.16
N SER A 449 -4.47 -29.47 50.03
CA SER A 449 -4.56 -28.07 49.64
C SER A 449 -3.90 -27.85 48.28
N LEU A 450 -4.34 -26.83 47.55
CA LEU A 450 -3.62 -26.38 46.36
C LEU A 450 -2.20 -25.92 46.69
N PHE A 451 -1.95 -25.54 47.95
CA PHE A 451 -0.63 -25.18 48.47
C PHE A 451 0.29 -26.38 48.76
N ASP A 452 -0.21 -27.62 48.63
CA ASP A 452 0.61 -28.83 48.79
C ASP A 452 1.49 -29.12 47.56
N THR A 453 1.43 -28.29 46.52
CA THR A 453 2.28 -28.41 45.34
C THR A 453 3.75 -28.11 45.64
N GLU A 454 4.66 -28.94 45.12
CA GLU A 454 6.11 -28.70 45.21
C GLU A 454 6.65 -27.86 44.04
N ILE A 455 5.78 -27.41 43.13
CA ILE A 455 6.15 -26.68 41.91
C ILE A 455 6.07 -25.17 42.16
N PRO A 456 7.19 -24.40 42.14
CA PRO A 456 7.20 -22.99 42.54
C PRO A 456 6.26 -22.08 41.75
N ASN A 457 6.13 -22.32 40.43
CA ASN A 457 5.23 -21.52 39.57
C ASN A 457 3.76 -21.75 39.90
N LEU A 458 3.41 -22.95 40.38
CA LEU A 458 2.06 -23.33 40.76
C LEU A 458 1.70 -22.87 42.17
N GLU A 459 2.67 -22.74 43.06
CA GLU A 459 2.48 -22.07 44.35
C GLU A 459 2.04 -20.60 44.15
N PHE A 460 2.67 -19.90 43.19
CA PHE A 460 2.27 -18.54 42.80
C PHE A 460 0.85 -18.51 42.21
N ALA A 461 0.50 -19.47 41.35
CA ALA A 461 -0.85 -19.62 40.81
C ALA A 461 -1.88 -19.84 41.93
N ALA A 462 -1.59 -20.77 42.85
CA ALA A 462 -2.43 -21.10 44.00
C ALA A 462 -2.71 -19.87 44.88
N GLN A 463 -1.70 -19.05 45.15
CA GLN A 463 -1.88 -17.82 45.93
C GLN A 463 -2.84 -16.85 45.24
N ARG A 464 -2.69 -16.60 43.92
CA ARG A 464 -3.57 -15.67 43.19
C ARG A 464 -5.01 -16.18 43.11
N ILE A 465 -5.19 -17.50 42.88
CA ILE A 465 -6.50 -18.16 42.85
C ILE A 465 -7.19 -18.06 44.21
N VAL A 466 -6.49 -18.35 45.32
CA VAL A 466 -7.10 -18.36 46.66
C VAL A 466 -7.37 -16.94 47.17
N PHE A 467 -6.48 -15.98 46.94
CA PHE A 467 -6.63 -14.61 47.45
C PHE A 467 -7.42 -13.66 46.52
N ASN A 468 -7.99 -14.14 45.41
CA ASN A 468 -8.81 -13.33 44.46
C ASN A 468 -8.06 -12.07 43.95
N GLN A 469 -6.76 -12.18 43.71
CA GLN A 469 -6.00 -11.05 43.15
C GLN A 469 -6.31 -10.86 41.66
N ASP A 470 -6.45 -11.97 40.92
CA ASP A 470 -6.73 -11.97 39.48
C ASP A 470 -7.54 -13.21 39.09
N ASN A 471 -8.58 -13.02 38.28
CA ASN A 471 -9.48 -14.09 37.86
C ASN A 471 -8.91 -14.93 36.70
N LEU A 472 -7.79 -14.51 36.12
CA LEU A 472 -7.05 -15.22 35.07
C LEU A 472 -5.56 -14.95 35.23
N VAL A 473 -4.76 -16.02 35.20
CA VAL A 473 -3.29 -15.94 35.25
C VAL A 473 -2.71 -16.92 34.24
N GLU A 474 -1.71 -16.50 33.47
CA GLU A 474 -0.91 -17.39 32.63
C GLU A 474 0.31 -17.88 33.41
N VAL A 475 0.50 -19.20 33.48
CA VAL A 475 1.58 -19.84 34.24
C VAL A 475 2.24 -20.94 33.41
N PRO A 476 3.58 -20.96 33.31
CA PRO A 476 4.29 -22.04 32.62
C PRO A 476 4.34 -23.30 33.50
N ILE A 477 3.72 -24.38 33.03
CA ILE A 477 3.56 -25.65 33.73
C ILE A 477 4.08 -26.75 32.82
N GLY A 478 5.10 -27.51 33.27
CA GLY A 478 5.77 -28.51 32.43
C GLY A 478 6.44 -27.93 31.17
N GLY A 479 6.69 -26.61 31.12
CA GLY A 479 7.21 -25.91 29.95
C GLY A 479 6.15 -25.41 28.96
N ILE A 480 4.86 -25.62 29.26
CA ILE A 480 3.71 -25.18 28.47
C ILE A 480 3.03 -24.01 29.18
N ASN A 481 2.84 -22.90 28.49
CA ASN A 481 2.07 -21.79 29.04
C ASN A 481 0.61 -22.21 29.20
N THR A 482 0.06 -22.02 30.39
CA THR A 482 -1.28 -22.50 30.73
C THR A 482 -2.08 -21.37 31.37
N TYR A 483 -3.29 -21.15 30.86
CA TYR A 483 -4.26 -20.25 31.46
C TYR A 483 -4.93 -20.92 32.65
N VAL A 484 -4.90 -20.23 33.79
CA VAL A 484 -5.59 -20.62 35.01
C VAL A 484 -6.60 -19.54 35.35
N ALA A 485 -7.87 -19.86 35.14
CA ALA A 485 -8.99 -18.97 35.41
C ALA A 485 -9.73 -19.42 36.66
N SER A 486 -10.29 -18.48 37.43
CA SER A 486 -11.11 -18.84 38.58
C SER A 486 -12.32 -17.92 38.74
N ALA A 487 -13.41 -18.49 39.25
CA ALA A 487 -14.62 -17.77 39.59
C ALA A 487 -15.18 -18.28 40.93
N THR A 488 -15.63 -17.35 41.78
CA THR A 488 -16.16 -17.67 43.11
C THR A 488 -17.68 -17.90 43.02
N LEU A 489 -18.17 -18.98 43.63
CA LEU A 489 -19.59 -19.28 43.82
C LEU A 489 -20.11 -18.47 45.03
N PRO A 490 -21.03 -17.50 44.83
CA PRO A 490 -21.47 -16.63 45.92
C PRO A 490 -22.07 -17.33 47.13
N SER A 491 -22.84 -18.41 46.93
CA SER A 491 -23.60 -19.08 47.99
C SER A 491 -22.72 -19.90 48.94
N THR A 492 -21.62 -20.49 48.44
CA THR A 492 -20.74 -21.37 49.24
C THR A 492 -19.35 -20.79 49.49
N GLN A 493 -18.97 -19.73 48.76
CA GLN A 493 -17.60 -19.21 48.68
C GLN A 493 -16.58 -20.21 48.11
N TYR A 494 -17.06 -21.31 47.51
CA TYR A 494 -16.19 -22.20 46.75
C TYR A 494 -15.72 -21.49 45.48
N LYS A 495 -14.57 -21.90 44.96
CA LYS A 495 -14.05 -21.40 43.69
C LYS A 495 -14.01 -22.52 42.68
N LEU A 496 -14.62 -22.26 41.53
CA LEU A 496 -14.43 -23.04 40.32
C LEU A 496 -13.15 -22.56 39.66
N VAL A 497 -12.20 -23.47 39.48
CA VAL A 497 -10.92 -23.20 38.83
C VAL A 497 -10.89 -23.96 37.52
N PHE A 498 -10.53 -23.28 36.45
CA PHE A 498 -10.44 -23.81 35.11
C PHE A 498 -9.01 -23.69 34.60
N PHE A 499 -8.52 -24.76 33.99
CA PHE A 499 -7.12 -24.93 33.64
C PHE A 499 -7.01 -25.33 32.17
N ALA A 500 -6.41 -24.48 31.32
CA ALA A 500 -6.35 -24.68 29.88
C ALA A 500 -4.97 -24.35 29.26
N PRO A 501 -4.29 -25.32 28.61
CA PRO A 501 -3.02 -25.06 27.92
C PRO A 501 -3.17 -24.04 26.77
N ALA A 502 -2.37 -22.97 26.79
CA ALA A 502 -2.45 -21.89 25.81
C ALA A 502 -2.11 -22.37 24.39
N ASP A 503 -1.14 -23.28 24.25
CA ASP A 503 -0.71 -23.80 22.95
C ASP A 503 -1.81 -24.57 22.22
N GLU A 504 -2.70 -25.26 22.96
CA GLU A 504 -3.82 -26.01 22.38
C GLU A 504 -4.95 -25.10 21.94
N LEU A 505 -5.28 -24.08 22.74
CA LEU A 505 -6.25 -23.04 22.39
C LEU A 505 -5.79 -22.26 21.13
N ASN A 506 -4.48 -22.14 20.94
CA ASN A 506 -3.86 -21.47 19.80
C ASN A 506 -3.70 -22.36 18.56
N THR A 507 -4.08 -23.65 18.58
CA THR A 507 -3.88 -24.54 17.42
C THR A 507 -4.63 -24.10 16.16
N ALA A 508 -5.83 -23.52 16.30
CA ALA A 508 -6.55 -22.89 15.18
C ALA A 508 -5.77 -21.69 14.59
N ILE A 509 -5.04 -20.95 15.42
CA ILE A 509 -4.19 -19.82 15.03
C ILE A 509 -2.93 -20.32 14.35
N LEU A 510 -2.29 -21.37 14.88
CA LEU A 510 -1.09 -21.97 14.30
C LEU A 510 -1.37 -22.58 12.91
N ALA A 511 -2.54 -23.20 12.74
CA ALA A 511 -3.00 -23.69 11.43
C ALA A 511 -3.27 -22.52 10.46
N SER A 512 -3.96 -21.48 10.93
CA SER A 512 -4.21 -20.26 10.14
C SER A 512 -2.92 -19.56 9.72
N ARG A 513 -1.91 -19.48 10.60
CA ARG A 513 -0.58 -18.94 10.25
C ARG A 513 0.08 -19.73 9.14
N GLN A 514 0.04 -21.06 9.20
CA GLN A 514 0.68 -21.89 8.19
C GLN A 514 -0.02 -21.74 6.83
N GLU A 515 -1.34 -21.63 6.84
CA GLU A 515 -2.14 -21.39 5.63
C GLU A 515 -1.84 -20.01 5.03
N VAL A 516 -1.83 -18.95 5.85
CA VAL A 516 -1.47 -17.58 5.44
C VAL A 516 -0.04 -17.52 4.91
N GLN A 517 0.93 -18.14 5.58
CA GLN A 517 2.31 -18.21 5.11
C GLN A 517 2.43 -18.97 3.79
N ASN A 518 1.69 -20.07 3.61
CA ASN A 518 1.68 -20.83 2.37
C ASN A 518 1.06 -20.05 1.20
N GLU A 519 -0.07 -19.38 1.42
CA GLU A 519 -0.71 -18.52 0.40
C GLU A 519 0.21 -17.37 0.00
N ILE A 520 0.89 -16.76 0.98
CA ILE A 520 1.83 -15.68 0.73
C ILE A 520 3.06 -16.19 -0.02
N GLN A 521 3.63 -17.33 0.37
CA GLN A 521 4.75 -17.95 -0.34
C GLN A 521 4.37 -18.22 -1.79
N ALA A 522 3.15 -18.72 -2.03
CA ALA A 522 2.61 -18.92 -3.37
C ALA A 522 2.41 -17.59 -4.12
N ALA A 523 1.91 -16.55 -3.47
CA ALA A 523 1.76 -15.22 -4.05
C ALA A 523 3.12 -14.60 -4.44
N LEU A 524 4.14 -14.75 -3.59
CA LEU A 524 5.51 -14.30 -3.87
C LEU A 524 6.14 -15.10 -5.03
N GLN A 525 5.92 -16.42 -5.08
CA GLN A 525 6.35 -17.26 -6.21
C GLN A 525 5.67 -16.82 -7.52
N ASN A 526 4.37 -16.60 -7.50
CA ASN A 526 3.61 -16.15 -8.67
C ASN A 526 4.04 -14.75 -9.14
N ALA A 527 4.23 -13.82 -8.21
CA ALA A 527 4.77 -12.49 -8.51
C ALA A 527 6.17 -12.58 -9.13
N GLY A 528 7.04 -13.44 -8.58
CA GLY A 528 8.36 -13.73 -9.14
C GLY A 528 8.28 -14.25 -10.58
N LEU A 529 7.40 -15.22 -10.85
CA LEU A 529 7.19 -15.75 -12.21
C LEU A 529 6.70 -14.70 -13.20
N ILE A 530 5.77 -13.82 -12.78
CA ILE A 530 5.27 -12.71 -13.60
C ILE A 530 6.40 -11.74 -13.93
N LEU A 531 7.22 -11.37 -12.94
CA LEU A 531 8.35 -10.47 -13.12
C LEU A 531 9.43 -11.05 -14.04
N ILE A 532 9.72 -12.35 -13.93
CA ILE A 532 10.58 -13.06 -14.88
C ILE A 532 9.97 -13.01 -16.30
N GLY A 533 8.67 -13.28 -16.43
CA GLY A 533 7.96 -13.23 -17.71
C GLY A 533 8.03 -11.85 -18.36
N LEU A 534 7.81 -10.79 -17.57
CA LEU A 534 7.93 -9.40 -18.02
C LEU A 534 9.37 -9.06 -18.43
N PHE A 535 10.36 -9.53 -17.67
CA PHE A 535 11.77 -9.32 -18.00
C PHE A 535 12.19 -10.03 -19.29
N ILE A 536 11.74 -11.27 -19.50
CA ILE A 536 11.95 -12.02 -20.75
C ILE A 536 11.25 -11.31 -21.92
N GLY A 537 10.02 -10.82 -21.71
CA GLY A 537 9.31 -10.02 -22.71
C GLY A 537 10.09 -8.76 -23.09
N ALA A 538 10.58 -8.01 -22.11
CA ALA A 538 11.41 -6.83 -22.33
C ALA A 538 12.72 -7.16 -23.05
N LEU A 539 13.36 -8.28 -22.73
CA LEU A 539 14.55 -8.78 -23.42
C LEU A 539 14.26 -9.07 -24.90
N LEU A 540 13.18 -9.80 -25.20
CA LEU A 540 12.79 -10.12 -26.57
C LEU A 540 12.51 -8.84 -27.37
N VAL A 541 11.75 -7.90 -26.80
CA VAL A 541 11.48 -6.60 -27.40
C VAL A 541 12.78 -5.83 -27.66
N SER A 542 13.69 -5.78 -26.69
CA SER A 542 14.99 -5.12 -26.81
C SER A 542 15.84 -5.69 -27.95
N LEU A 543 15.88 -7.02 -28.09
CA LEU A 543 16.60 -7.69 -29.19
C LEU A 543 15.98 -7.38 -30.56
N VAL A 544 14.65 -7.37 -30.65
CA VAL A 544 13.92 -7.03 -31.87
C VAL A 544 14.20 -5.57 -32.26
N VAL A 545 14.02 -4.62 -31.34
CA VAL A 545 14.26 -3.19 -31.57
C VAL A 545 15.72 -2.94 -31.96
N GLY A 546 16.67 -3.56 -31.26
CA GLY A 546 18.09 -3.47 -31.59
C GLY A 546 18.39 -3.96 -33.01
N GLN A 547 17.77 -5.04 -33.47
CA GLN A 547 17.95 -5.55 -34.83
C GLN A 547 17.25 -4.71 -35.90
N VAL A 548 16.03 -4.23 -35.63
CA VAL A 548 15.25 -3.39 -36.56
C VAL A 548 16.00 -2.10 -36.86
N ILE A 549 16.58 -1.47 -35.83
CA ILE A 549 17.31 -0.20 -35.99
C ILE A 549 18.68 -0.39 -36.64
N THR A 550 19.43 -1.44 -36.26
CA THR A 550 20.84 -1.56 -36.70
C THR A 550 21.06 -2.33 -38.00
N ARG A 551 20.14 -3.21 -38.41
CA ARG A 551 20.28 -3.96 -39.67
C ARG A 551 20.37 -3.04 -40.91
N PRO A 552 19.49 -2.04 -41.10
CA PRO A 552 19.57 -1.14 -42.25
C PRO A 552 20.89 -0.37 -42.30
N VAL A 553 21.33 0.16 -41.14
CA VAL A 553 22.59 0.90 -41.02
C VAL A 553 23.80 0.04 -41.38
N ARG A 554 23.87 -1.20 -40.87
CA ARG A 554 24.99 -2.11 -41.14
C ARG A 554 25.04 -2.54 -42.61
N ARG A 555 23.89 -2.83 -43.24
CA ARG A 555 23.82 -3.15 -44.67
C ARG A 555 24.31 -1.98 -45.52
N LEU A 556 23.92 -0.76 -45.16
CA LEU A 556 24.41 0.44 -45.80
C LEU A 556 25.93 0.57 -45.65
N THR A 557 26.47 0.40 -44.43
CA THR A 557 27.93 0.42 -44.19
C THR A 557 28.67 -0.62 -45.05
N ASN A 558 28.17 -1.85 -45.14
CA ASN A 558 28.78 -2.88 -46.00
C ASN A 558 28.74 -2.49 -47.49
N THR A 559 27.68 -1.81 -47.93
CA THR A 559 27.56 -1.34 -49.32
C THR A 559 28.57 -0.21 -49.59
N VAL A 560 28.70 0.72 -48.63
CA VAL A 560 29.73 1.77 -48.65
C VAL A 560 31.12 1.15 -48.77
N GLU A 561 31.42 0.12 -47.98
CA GLU A 561 32.73 -0.56 -47.99
C GLU A 561 33.05 -1.22 -49.34
N LYS A 562 32.05 -1.85 -49.99
CA LYS A 562 32.17 -2.37 -51.36
C LYS A 562 32.46 -1.27 -52.38
N ILE A 563 31.76 -0.14 -52.27
CA ILE A 563 31.95 1.02 -53.15
C ILE A 563 33.35 1.62 -52.96
N THR A 564 33.81 1.76 -51.72
CA THR A 564 35.17 2.26 -51.42
C THR A 564 36.28 1.30 -51.83
N SER A 565 36.00 0.01 -51.97
CA SER A 565 36.97 -0.99 -52.46
C SER A 565 36.98 -1.12 -53.99
N GLY A 566 36.21 -0.30 -54.70
CA GLY A 566 36.26 -0.17 -56.16
C GLY A 566 35.05 -0.73 -56.92
N ASP A 567 34.11 -1.39 -56.23
CA ASP A 567 32.85 -1.85 -56.84
C ASP A 567 31.79 -0.75 -56.82
N LEU A 568 31.81 0.11 -57.84
CA LEU A 568 30.85 1.22 -58.01
C LEU A 568 29.49 0.78 -58.53
N THR A 569 29.30 -0.52 -58.79
CA THR A 569 28.02 -1.09 -59.21
C THR A 569 27.15 -1.52 -58.02
N ALA A 570 27.76 -1.69 -56.84
CA ALA A 570 27.02 -1.99 -55.62
C ALA A 570 25.99 -0.88 -55.29
N ARG A 571 24.82 -1.31 -54.81
CA ARG A 571 23.70 -0.42 -54.41
C ARG A 571 23.16 -0.87 -53.05
N ALA A 572 22.86 0.10 -52.20
CA ALA A 572 22.20 -0.12 -50.93
C ALA A 572 20.70 -0.36 -51.17
N GLU A 573 20.17 -1.44 -50.61
CA GLU A 573 18.75 -1.81 -50.74
C GLU A 573 17.89 -0.91 -49.84
N ILE A 574 16.79 -0.37 -50.38
CA ILE A 574 15.92 0.61 -49.69
C ILE A 574 14.67 -0.12 -49.20
N GLU A 575 14.71 -0.63 -47.96
CA GLU A 575 13.59 -1.37 -47.36
C GLU A 575 12.75 -0.51 -46.39
N ALA A 576 13.35 0.51 -45.78
CA ALA A 576 12.70 1.36 -44.78
C ALA A 576 12.34 2.74 -45.37
N GLN A 577 11.27 3.37 -44.85
CA GLN A 577 10.87 4.73 -45.23
C GLN A 577 11.35 5.80 -44.24
N ASP A 578 12.09 5.38 -43.22
CA ASP A 578 12.67 6.21 -42.17
C ASP A 578 14.03 6.82 -42.59
N GLU A 579 14.76 7.35 -41.62
CA GLU A 579 16.07 7.99 -41.81
C GLU A 579 17.11 7.04 -42.42
N ALA A 580 17.04 5.73 -42.14
CA ALA A 580 17.96 4.77 -42.73
C ALA A 580 17.68 4.56 -44.23
N GLY A 581 16.40 4.58 -44.62
CA GLY A 581 15.98 4.55 -46.03
C GLY A 581 16.34 5.83 -46.79
N LEU A 582 16.24 7.00 -46.15
CA LEU A 582 16.71 8.26 -46.71
C LEU A 582 18.22 8.21 -46.98
N LEU A 583 19.00 7.75 -46.01
CA LEU A 583 20.46 7.66 -46.13
C LEU A 583 20.90 6.69 -47.24
N ALA A 584 20.21 5.55 -47.40
CA ALA A 584 20.46 4.60 -48.48
C ALA A 584 20.21 5.21 -49.88
N ARG A 585 19.14 6.01 -50.02
CA ARG A 585 18.83 6.74 -51.27
C ARG A 585 19.92 7.75 -51.63
N SER A 586 20.29 8.60 -50.68
CA SER A 586 21.35 9.60 -50.90
C SER A 586 22.70 8.96 -51.24
N PHE A 587 23.01 7.82 -50.62
CA PHE A 587 24.25 7.11 -50.90
C PHE A 587 24.28 6.50 -52.30
N ASN A 588 23.19 5.86 -52.73
CA ASN A 588 23.06 5.32 -54.10
C ASN A 588 23.22 6.42 -55.17
N GLU A 589 22.64 7.60 -54.93
CA GLU A 589 22.76 8.75 -55.85
C GLU A 589 24.21 9.23 -55.97
N MET A 590 24.93 9.32 -54.85
CA MET A 590 26.36 9.66 -54.83
C MET A 590 27.19 8.63 -55.63
N THR A 591 26.97 7.34 -55.42
CA THR A 591 27.69 6.28 -56.14
C THR A 591 27.40 6.29 -57.64
N GLN A 592 26.15 6.56 -58.03
CA GLN A 592 25.78 6.68 -59.43
C GLN A 592 26.54 7.82 -60.12
N ARG A 593 26.64 8.99 -59.46
CA ARG A 593 27.46 10.11 -59.95
C ARG A 593 28.93 9.70 -60.07
N LEU A 594 29.48 9.06 -59.05
CA LEU A 594 30.88 8.59 -59.06
C LEU A 594 31.16 7.59 -60.21
N ASN A 595 30.28 6.61 -60.42
CA ASN A 595 30.39 5.64 -61.51
C ASN A 595 30.31 6.31 -62.90
N SER A 596 29.39 7.26 -63.08
CA SER A 596 29.26 8.01 -64.33
C SER A 596 30.48 8.89 -64.64
N THR A 597 31.19 9.33 -63.61
CA THR A 597 32.41 10.14 -63.75
C THR A 597 33.61 9.28 -64.13
N LEU A 598 33.72 8.07 -63.58
CA LEU A 598 34.83 7.15 -63.83
C LEU A 598 34.68 6.36 -65.15
N GLN A 599 33.47 5.99 -65.56
CA GLN A 599 33.21 5.37 -66.88
C GLN A 599 33.48 6.31 -68.06
N GLY A 600 33.54 7.63 -67.84
CA GLY A 600 33.80 8.62 -68.88
C GLY A 600 35.28 8.91 -69.16
N LEU A 601 36.23 8.22 -68.50
CA LEU A 601 37.63 8.70 -68.39
C LEU A 601 38.69 7.98 -69.24
N GLU A 602 38.35 6.99 -70.08
CA GLU A 602 39.37 6.30 -70.91
C GLU A 602 39.33 6.62 -72.42
N GLU A 603 38.28 7.24 -72.96
CA GLU A 603 38.19 7.53 -74.41
C GLU A 603 38.28 9.03 -74.78
N LYS A 604 38.41 9.95 -73.81
CA LYS A 604 38.28 11.41 -74.07
C LYS A 604 39.43 12.30 -73.59
N VAL A 605 40.60 11.73 -73.32
CA VAL A 605 41.74 12.48 -72.75
C VAL A 605 42.47 13.36 -73.79
N ALA A 606 42.38 13.07 -75.10
CA ALA A 606 43.10 13.86 -76.12
C ALA A 606 42.28 14.99 -76.77
N GLU A 607 40.93 14.91 -76.78
CA GLU A 607 40.08 15.88 -77.49
C GLU A 607 39.57 17.00 -76.57
N ARG A 608 39.47 16.78 -75.25
CA ARG A 608 38.84 17.72 -74.31
C ARG A 608 39.73 18.88 -73.85
N THR A 609 41.02 18.87 -74.19
CA THR A 609 41.98 19.88 -73.72
C THR A 609 41.69 21.27 -74.29
N ALA A 610 41.03 21.37 -75.46
CA ALA A 610 40.62 22.64 -76.04
C ALA A 610 39.23 23.13 -75.56
N GLU A 611 38.40 22.24 -75.01
CA GLU A 611 37.03 22.54 -74.58
C GLU A 611 36.95 22.90 -73.08
N LEU A 612 37.97 22.54 -72.30
CA LEU A 612 38.05 22.79 -70.86
C LEU A 612 38.27 24.26 -70.48
N GLU A 613 38.91 25.07 -71.32
CA GLU A 613 39.09 26.51 -71.09
C GLU A 613 37.73 27.24 -71.08
N ILE A 614 36.83 26.84 -71.98
CA ILE A 614 35.50 27.43 -72.15
C ILE A 614 34.55 26.99 -71.00
N ILE A 615 34.67 25.75 -70.53
CA ILE A 615 33.82 25.22 -69.45
C ILE A 615 34.27 25.69 -68.06
N SER A 616 35.57 25.89 -67.82
CA SER A 616 36.10 26.45 -66.58
C SER A 616 35.58 27.88 -66.33
N GLN A 617 35.54 28.71 -67.39
CA GLN A 617 34.99 30.07 -67.32
C GLN A 617 33.48 30.08 -67.00
N ASN A 618 32.71 29.16 -67.57
CA ASN A 618 31.27 29.03 -67.28
C ASN A 618 30.97 28.52 -65.86
N ASN A 619 31.77 27.60 -65.33
CA ASN A 619 31.62 27.13 -63.95
C ASN A 619 32.06 28.18 -62.92
N ALA A 620 33.09 28.99 -63.20
CA ALA A 620 33.48 30.11 -62.36
C ALA A 620 32.37 31.18 -62.29
N LYS A 621 31.70 31.46 -63.42
CA LYS A 621 30.54 32.37 -63.48
C LYS A 621 29.35 31.85 -62.66
N ARG A 622 29.01 30.57 -62.77
CA ARG A 622 27.94 29.93 -61.98
C ARG A 622 28.26 29.87 -60.48
N ALA A 623 29.52 29.63 -60.11
CA ALA A 623 29.94 29.62 -58.71
C ALA A 623 29.79 31.00 -58.06
N ALA A 624 30.15 32.08 -58.78
CA ALA A 624 29.94 33.46 -58.32
C ALA A 624 28.44 33.80 -58.15
N GLN A 625 27.58 33.37 -59.08
CA GLN A 625 26.13 33.57 -58.99
C GLN A 625 25.49 32.84 -57.79
N PHE A 626 25.93 31.61 -57.47
CA PHE A 626 25.47 30.91 -56.27
C PHE A 626 25.96 31.54 -54.96
N GLU A 627 27.15 32.14 -54.95
CA GLU A 627 27.66 32.88 -53.78
C GLU A 627 26.80 34.11 -53.48
N SER A 628 26.35 34.83 -54.52
CA SER A 628 25.43 35.97 -54.41
C SER A 628 24.05 35.58 -53.87
N ILE A 629 23.46 34.48 -54.37
CA ILE A 629 22.19 33.94 -53.86
C ILE A 629 22.31 33.50 -52.38
N ALA A 630 23.44 32.89 -52.01
CA ALA A 630 23.70 32.50 -50.62
C ALA A 630 23.88 33.71 -49.69
N ARG A 631 24.47 34.82 -50.18
CA ARG A 631 24.59 36.09 -49.45
C ARG A 631 23.21 36.70 -49.18
N ILE A 632 22.35 36.78 -50.19
CA ILE A 632 20.98 37.32 -50.07
C ILE A 632 20.14 36.45 -49.11
N SER A 633 20.22 35.12 -49.24
CA SER A 633 19.51 34.17 -48.35
C SER A 633 19.91 34.32 -46.88
N ARG A 634 21.19 34.68 -46.60
CA ARG A 634 21.70 34.91 -45.25
C ARG A 634 21.18 36.21 -44.63
N ILE A 635 21.01 37.27 -45.44
CA ILE A 635 20.40 38.54 -45.01
C ILE A 635 18.91 38.35 -44.73
N ILE A 636 18.22 37.59 -45.59
CA ILE A 636 16.82 37.22 -45.42
C ILE A 636 16.57 36.49 -44.10
N SER A 637 17.52 35.63 -43.69
CA SER A 637 17.40 34.82 -42.47
C SER A 637 17.69 35.59 -41.16
N SER A 638 18.32 36.78 -41.22
CA SER A 638 18.81 37.50 -40.03
C SER A 638 17.90 38.63 -39.53
N THR A 639 16.91 39.05 -40.32
CA THR A 639 16.00 40.15 -39.99
C THR A 639 14.61 39.62 -39.58
N GLN A 640 14.23 39.81 -38.30
CA GLN A 640 13.04 39.17 -37.70
C GLN A 640 11.70 39.94 -37.90
N THR A 641 11.73 41.14 -38.47
CA THR A 641 10.56 42.03 -38.58
C THR A 641 10.28 42.41 -40.03
N MET A 642 9.02 42.30 -40.46
CA MET A 642 8.60 42.53 -41.84
C MET A 642 8.96 43.94 -42.32
N GLU A 643 8.82 44.96 -41.48
CA GLU A 643 9.07 46.37 -41.86
C GLU A 643 10.52 46.61 -42.28
N LYS A 644 11.47 45.86 -41.71
CA LYS A 644 12.90 45.99 -42.03
C LYS A 644 13.33 45.01 -43.12
N LEU A 645 12.66 43.87 -43.22
CA LEU A 645 13.02 42.77 -44.13
C LEU A 645 12.73 43.13 -45.60
N LEU A 646 11.52 43.59 -45.90
CA LEU A 646 11.10 43.83 -47.30
C LEU A 646 11.92 44.92 -48.01
N PRO A 647 12.21 46.09 -47.39
CA PRO A 647 13.05 47.11 -48.01
C PRO A 647 14.49 46.64 -48.26
N GLN A 648 15.06 45.83 -47.36
CA GLN A 648 16.40 45.27 -47.54
C GLN A 648 16.46 44.30 -48.72
N ILE A 649 15.41 43.48 -48.91
CA ILE A 649 15.33 42.53 -50.02
C ILE A 649 15.31 43.25 -51.36
N VAL A 650 14.40 44.23 -51.55
CA VAL A 650 14.29 44.94 -52.84
C VAL A 650 15.55 45.75 -53.17
N GLN A 651 16.21 46.32 -52.15
CA GLN A 651 17.46 47.04 -52.33
C GLN A 651 18.58 46.11 -52.80
N ASN A 652 18.77 44.99 -52.11
CA ASN A 652 19.83 44.03 -52.42
C ASN A 652 19.63 43.36 -53.79
N ILE A 653 18.39 43.02 -54.16
CA ILE A 653 18.09 42.46 -55.49
C ILE A 653 18.40 43.48 -56.59
N SER A 654 18.11 44.77 -56.38
CA SER A 654 18.46 45.81 -57.35
C SER A 654 19.97 46.01 -57.45
N GLU A 655 20.69 46.12 -56.33
CA GLU A 655 22.14 46.40 -56.32
C GLU A 655 22.97 45.24 -56.88
N GLU A 656 22.62 44.00 -56.53
CA GLU A 656 23.40 42.81 -56.93
C GLU A 656 23.22 42.47 -58.42
N PHE A 657 22.03 42.72 -58.97
CA PHE A 657 21.69 42.34 -60.34
C PHE A 657 21.54 43.53 -61.30
N GLY A 658 21.65 44.77 -60.81
CA GLY A 658 21.62 45.99 -61.63
C GLY A 658 20.23 46.37 -62.18
N PHE A 659 19.14 45.90 -61.57
CA PHE A 659 17.80 46.18 -62.05
C PHE A 659 17.33 47.60 -61.71
N TYR A 660 16.63 48.22 -62.67
CA TYR A 660 16.12 49.60 -62.58
C TYR A 660 15.10 49.76 -61.45
N HIS A 661 14.16 48.83 -61.35
CA HIS A 661 13.17 48.81 -60.28
C HIS A 661 12.88 47.39 -59.82
N VAL A 662 12.78 47.23 -58.51
CA VAL A 662 12.35 46.03 -57.81
C VAL A 662 11.28 46.44 -56.81
N GLY A 663 10.12 45.81 -56.87
CA GLY A 663 9.00 46.03 -55.98
C GLY A 663 8.49 44.73 -55.38
N ILE A 664 8.09 44.73 -54.12
CA ILE A 664 7.34 43.63 -53.50
C ILE A 664 5.92 44.11 -53.27
N PHE A 665 4.97 43.41 -53.88
CA PHE A 665 3.54 43.59 -53.64
C PHE A 665 3.03 42.49 -52.73
N LEU A 666 2.25 42.84 -51.71
CA LEU A 666 1.56 41.89 -50.83
C LEU A 666 0.05 41.97 -51.05
N LEU A 667 -0.62 40.83 -50.99
CA LEU A 667 -2.07 40.79 -51.03
C LEU A 667 -2.66 41.37 -49.74
N ASP A 668 -3.73 42.16 -49.89
CA ASP A 668 -4.54 42.57 -48.75
C ASP A 668 -5.31 41.39 -48.13
N VAL A 669 -5.92 41.62 -46.96
CA VAL A 669 -6.59 40.56 -46.17
C VAL A 669 -7.72 39.87 -46.95
N HIS A 670 -8.34 40.57 -47.91
CA HIS A 670 -9.43 40.07 -48.75
C HIS A 670 -8.94 39.51 -50.10
N LYS A 671 -7.63 39.57 -50.38
CA LYS A 671 -6.99 39.15 -51.64
C LYS A 671 -7.60 39.83 -52.88
N GLU A 672 -8.11 41.05 -52.71
CA GLU A 672 -8.70 41.86 -53.77
C GLU A 672 -7.64 42.73 -54.46
N PHE A 673 -6.68 43.23 -53.67
CA PHE A 673 -5.63 44.13 -54.13
C PHE A 673 -4.24 43.61 -53.77
N ALA A 674 -3.30 43.77 -54.71
CA ALA A 674 -1.87 43.66 -54.49
C ALA A 674 -1.33 45.06 -54.15
N VAL A 675 -0.89 45.26 -52.91
CA VAL A 675 -0.42 46.55 -52.37
C VAL A 675 1.10 46.55 -52.36
N LEU A 676 1.72 47.61 -52.90
CA LEU A 676 3.18 47.76 -52.89
C LEU A 676 3.64 47.92 -51.43
N ALA A 677 4.42 46.96 -50.94
CA ALA A 677 4.91 46.89 -49.57
C ALA A 677 6.38 47.34 -49.44
N ALA A 678 7.18 47.18 -50.50
CA ALA A 678 8.55 47.69 -50.57
C ALA A 678 8.97 47.96 -52.01
N ALA A 679 9.87 48.92 -52.23
CA ALA A 679 10.49 49.20 -53.52
C ALA A 679 11.85 49.89 -53.34
N ASN A 680 12.77 49.70 -54.30
CA ASN A 680 14.11 50.32 -54.26
C ASN A 680 14.15 51.72 -54.94
N SER A 681 13.45 51.89 -56.05
CA SER A 681 13.65 53.04 -56.95
C SER A 681 12.92 54.30 -56.48
N GLU A 682 13.34 55.47 -56.96
CA GLU A 682 12.68 56.75 -56.66
C GLU A 682 11.21 56.78 -57.12
N GLY A 683 10.89 56.11 -58.25
CA GLY A 683 9.51 55.87 -58.66
C GLY A 683 8.76 54.97 -57.68
N GLY A 684 9.40 53.91 -57.23
CA GLY A 684 8.90 53.02 -56.18
C GLY A 684 8.57 53.74 -54.86
N LYS A 685 9.43 54.66 -54.41
CA LYS A 685 9.20 55.46 -53.20
C LYS A 685 7.95 56.33 -53.32
N ARG A 686 7.76 57.03 -54.46
CA ARG A 686 6.52 57.79 -54.72
C ARG A 686 5.29 56.90 -54.73
N MET A 687 5.40 55.67 -55.25
CA MET A 687 4.32 54.68 -55.23
C MET A 687 4.00 54.19 -53.81
N LEU A 688 5.01 53.98 -52.96
CA LEU A 688 4.81 53.61 -51.55
C LEU A 688 4.10 54.72 -50.77
N GLU A 689 4.51 55.98 -50.93
CA GLU A 689 3.90 57.14 -50.24
C GLU A 689 2.40 57.29 -50.55
N ARG A 690 1.97 56.91 -51.76
CA ARG A 690 0.55 56.95 -52.17
C ARG A 690 -0.20 55.63 -51.95
N ASN A 691 0.38 54.66 -51.23
CA ASN A 691 -0.18 53.32 -51.02
C ASN A 691 -0.62 52.65 -52.32
N HIS A 692 0.28 52.62 -53.31
CA HIS A 692 -0.03 52.09 -54.63
C HIS A 692 -0.55 50.65 -54.53
N ARG A 693 -1.69 50.40 -55.16
CA ARG A 693 -2.37 49.11 -55.16
C ARG A 693 -2.89 48.77 -56.55
N LEU A 694 -2.81 47.50 -56.89
CA LEU A 694 -3.24 46.95 -58.18
C LEU A 694 -4.33 45.89 -57.92
N LYS A 695 -5.38 45.88 -58.74
CA LYS A 695 -6.47 44.91 -58.56
C LYS A 695 -6.04 43.54 -59.09
N VAL A 696 -6.22 42.51 -58.27
CA VAL A 696 -5.77 41.15 -58.56
C VAL A 696 -6.51 40.59 -59.78
N GLY A 697 -5.77 40.15 -60.79
CA GLY A 697 -6.25 39.56 -62.04
C GLY A 697 -6.74 40.53 -63.11
N GLU A 698 -6.84 41.83 -62.82
CA GLU A 698 -7.38 42.82 -63.77
C GLU A 698 -6.34 43.81 -64.30
N THR A 699 -5.28 44.14 -63.54
CA THR A 699 -4.36 45.24 -63.88
C THR A 699 -2.90 44.81 -63.90
N GLY A 700 -2.21 45.03 -65.02
CA GLY A 700 -0.76 44.86 -65.16
C GLY A 700 -0.25 43.42 -64.99
N ILE A 701 1.07 43.26 -65.02
CA ILE A 701 1.77 41.97 -64.90
C ILE A 701 1.63 41.46 -63.46
N VAL A 702 1.83 42.33 -62.47
CA VAL A 702 1.64 42.02 -61.04
C VAL A 702 0.22 41.52 -60.74
N GLY A 703 -0.82 42.15 -61.28
CA GLY A 703 -2.20 41.70 -61.09
C GLY A 703 -2.45 40.33 -61.70
N PHE A 704 -1.90 40.03 -62.88
CA PHE A 704 -1.99 38.70 -63.46
C PHE A 704 -1.30 37.64 -62.59
N VAL A 705 -0.06 37.90 -62.17
CA VAL A 705 0.76 36.95 -61.41
C VAL A 705 0.13 36.61 -60.05
N THR A 706 -0.43 37.60 -59.37
CA THR A 706 -1.12 37.41 -58.08
C THR A 706 -2.43 36.61 -58.19
N ARG A 707 -3.04 36.54 -59.38
CA ARG A 707 -4.22 35.68 -59.66
C ARG A 707 -3.84 34.29 -60.13
N ALA A 708 -2.91 34.20 -61.07
CA ALA A 708 -2.56 32.96 -61.76
C ALA A 708 -1.53 32.12 -60.97
N GLY A 709 -0.72 32.74 -60.11
CA GLY A 709 0.35 32.07 -59.37
C GLY A 709 1.50 31.60 -60.25
N GLN A 710 1.63 32.15 -61.46
CA GLN A 710 2.68 31.81 -62.43
C GLN A 710 3.47 33.07 -62.82
N PRO A 711 4.80 32.95 -63.03
CA PRO A 711 5.63 34.03 -63.58
C PRO A 711 5.04 34.63 -64.86
N ARG A 712 5.16 35.94 -65.03
CA ARG A 712 4.83 36.63 -66.29
C ARG A 712 5.91 37.64 -66.64
N ILE A 713 6.26 37.68 -67.92
CA ILE A 713 7.37 38.49 -68.47
C ILE A 713 6.86 39.27 -69.68
N ALA A 714 7.16 40.56 -69.72
CA ALA A 714 7.12 41.39 -70.92
C ALA A 714 8.54 41.80 -71.29
N LEU A 715 9.02 41.30 -72.44
CA LEU A 715 10.37 41.57 -72.92
C LEU A 715 10.50 42.93 -73.63
N ASP A 716 9.41 43.52 -74.12
CA ASP A 716 9.34 44.94 -74.47
C ASP A 716 7.99 45.52 -74.06
N VAL A 717 7.98 46.35 -73.02
CA VAL A 717 6.72 46.92 -72.51
C VAL A 717 6.12 47.97 -73.45
N GLY A 718 6.91 48.52 -74.38
CA GLY A 718 6.44 49.43 -75.43
C GLY A 718 5.55 48.75 -76.48
N ALA A 719 5.75 47.46 -76.74
CA ALA A 719 4.91 46.68 -77.66
C ALA A 719 3.57 46.26 -77.02
N ASP A 720 3.53 46.15 -75.68
CA ASP A 720 2.36 45.80 -74.86
C ASP A 720 1.71 47.03 -74.18
N ALA A 721 2.04 48.24 -74.63
CA ALA A 721 1.81 49.53 -73.96
C ALA A 721 0.37 49.85 -73.49
N VAL A 722 -0.64 49.13 -73.97
CA VAL A 722 -2.05 49.28 -73.55
C VAL A 722 -2.26 48.89 -72.07
N PHE A 723 -1.41 48.03 -71.51
CA PHE A 723 -1.55 47.51 -70.14
C PHE A 723 -0.52 48.03 -69.11
N PHE A 724 0.52 48.78 -69.54
CA PHE A 724 1.74 48.98 -68.73
C PHE A 724 2.27 50.42 -68.62
N ASN A 725 1.45 51.44 -68.87
CA ASN A 725 1.89 52.82 -68.72
C ASN A 725 1.90 53.25 -67.24
N ASN A 726 3.03 53.07 -66.55
CA ASN A 726 3.24 53.60 -65.20
C ASN A 726 4.03 54.92 -65.25
N PRO A 727 3.41 56.08 -64.95
CA PRO A 727 4.09 57.38 -65.01
C PRO A 727 5.23 57.51 -63.98
N ASP A 728 5.24 56.69 -62.93
CA ASP A 728 6.30 56.71 -61.91
C ASP A 728 7.57 55.97 -62.37
N LEU A 729 7.47 55.09 -63.37
CA LEU A 729 8.56 54.26 -63.91
C LEU A 729 8.63 54.40 -65.45
N PRO A 730 8.89 55.61 -65.98
CA PRO A 730 8.76 55.90 -67.42
C PRO A 730 9.85 55.24 -68.28
N GLU A 731 10.93 54.75 -67.66
CA GLU A 731 12.06 54.15 -68.38
C GLU A 731 11.95 52.64 -68.52
N THR A 732 10.89 52.01 -67.99
CA THR A 732 10.73 50.56 -68.06
C THR A 732 10.55 50.10 -69.51
N ARG A 733 11.49 49.26 -69.97
CA ARG A 733 11.51 48.64 -71.29
C ARG A 733 11.31 47.13 -71.21
N SER A 734 11.55 46.48 -70.09
CA SER A 734 11.08 45.11 -69.83
C SER A 734 10.68 44.92 -68.37
N GLU A 735 9.75 44.01 -68.11
CA GLU A 735 9.18 43.72 -66.78
C GLU A 735 9.01 42.21 -66.59
N ILE A 736 9.33 41.71 -65.40
CA ILE A 736 8.97 40.38 -64.93
C ILE A 736 8.33 40.49 -63.56
N ALA A 737 7.18 39.85 -63.35
CA ALA A 737 6.69 39.58 -62.02
C ALA A 737 6.64 38.08 -61.72
N LEU A 738 6.96 37.77 -60.48
CA LEU A 738 7.09 36.42 -59.94
C LEU A 738 6.16 36.26 -58.73
N PRO A 739 5.45 35.14 -58.60
CA PRO A 739 4.54 34.92 -57.49
C PRO A 739 5.32 34.72 -56.20
N LEU A 740 4.93 35.43 -55.14
CA LEU A 740 5.39 35.13 -53.79
C LEU A 740 4.41 34.14 -53.17
N ARG A 741 4.80 32.87 -53.06
CA ARG A 741 3.92 31.78 -52.61
C ARG A 741 4.65 30.77 -51.73
N VAL A 742 3.93 30.15 -50.82
CA VAL A 742 4.37 28.92 -50.14
C VAL A 742 3.30 27.86 -50.35
N GLU A 743 3.72 26.69 -50.81
CA GLU A 743 2.83 25.61 -51.26
C GLU A 743 1.82 26.11 -52.32
N ALA A 744 0.53 26.14 -51.96
CA ALA A 744 -0.57 26.58 -52.81
C ALA A 744 -1.05 28.02 -52.50
N GLU A 745 -0.52 28.67 -51.45
CA GLU A 745 -0.97 30.01 -51.05
C GLU A 745 -0.08 31.10 -51.65
N ILE A 746 -0.69 32.01 -52.40
CA ILE A 746 -0.04 33.23 -52.93
C ILE A 746 -0.21 34.35 -51.90
N PHE A 747 0.90 34.95 -51.51
CA PHE A 747 0.98 36.08 -50.58
C PHE A 747 1.21 37.41 -51.29
N GLY A 748 1.66 37.38 -52.54
CA GLY A 748 2.06 38.59 -53.25
C GLY A 748 2.77 38.33 -54.56
N ALA A 749 3.52 39.33 -55.02
CA ALA A 749 4.40 39.22 -56.18
C ALA A 749 5.68 40.05 -55.99
N LEU A 750 6.78 39.53 -56.53
CA LEU A 750 8.04 40.25 -56.72
C LEU A 750 8.05 40.78 -58.15
N ASP A 751 8.04 42.10 -58.29
CA ASP A 751 8.10 42.82 -59.55
C ASP A 751 9.53 43.30 -59.81
N VAL A 752 10.05 43.06 -61.01
CA VAL A 752 11.40 43.46 -61.42
C VAL A 752 11.33 44.05 -62.82
N GLN A 753 11.91 45.23 -62.98
CA GLN A 753 11.83 46.06 -64.17
C GLN A 753 13.21 46.53 -64.61
N SER A 754 13.42 46.61 -65.93
CA SER A 754 14.68 47.04 -66.55
C SER A 754 14.43 48.13 -67.60
N THR A 755 15.43 48.99 -67.81
CA THR A 755 15.44 50.01 -68.87
C THR A 755 15.88 49.46 -70.22
N GLU A 756 16.28 48.19 -70.30
CA GLU A 756 16.63 47.52 -71.55
C GLU A 756 15.48 46.65 -72.07
N VAL A 757 15.38 46.49 -73.40
CA VAL A 757 14.50 45.49 -74.01
C VAL A 757 15.15 44.11 -73.93
N ASN A 758 14.35 43.06 -73.75
CA ASN A 758 14.79 41.67 -73.59
C ASN A 758 15.83 41.46 -72.46
N ALA A 759 15.71 42.19 -71.35
CA ALA A 759 16.70 42.16 -70.27
C ALA A 759 16.74 40.84 -69.47
N PHE A 760 15.72 39.97 -69.59
CA PHE A 760 15.60 38.76 -68.78
C PHE A 760 15.86 37.50 -69.61
N SER A 761 16.97 36.81 -69.34
CA SER A 761 17.27 35.49 -69.92
C SER A 761 16.56 34.36 -69.14
N GLU A 762 16.53 33.14 -69.70
CA GLU A 762 16.04 31.95 -68.98
C GLU A 762 16.79 31.69 -67.66
N GLU A 763 18.08 32.03 -67.61
CA GLU A 763 18.88 31.90 -66.40
C GLU A 763 18.47 32.94 -65.34
N ASP A 764 18.21 34.19 -65.75
CA ASP A 764 17.75 35.25 -64.84
C ASP A 764 16.36 34.93 -64.27
N ILE A 765 15.46 34.38 -65.09
CA ILE A 765 14.12 33.96 -64.65
C ILE A 765 14.22 32.87 -63.58
N ASN A 766 15.11 31.88 -63.77
CA ASN A 766 15.31 30.80 -62.80
C ASN A 766 15.90 31.33 -61.48
N ILE A 767 16.88 32.24 -61.55
CA ILE A 767 17.50 32.85 -60.37
C ILE A 767 16.49 33.72 -59.62
N LEU A 768 15.78 34.60 -60.32
CA LEU A 768 14.76 35.46 -59.72
C LEU A 768 13.60 34.65 -59.13
N SER A 769 13.20 33.54 -59.78
CA SER A 769 12.18 32.62 -59.23
C SER A 769 12.65 31.98 -57.93
N LEU A 770 13.90 31.52 -57.86
CA LEU A 770 14.48 30.99 -56.63
C LEU A 770 14.53 32.04 -55.52
N LEU A 771 14.87 33.29 -55.86
CA LEU A 771 14.83 34.41 -54.91
C LEU A 771 13.40 34.70 -54.46
N ALA A 772 12.42 34.69 -55.36
CA ALA A 772 11.01 34.86 -55.01
C ALA A 772 10.53 33.76 -54.05
N ASP A 773 10.94 32.51 -54.24
CA ASP A 773 10.65 31.41 -53.31
C ASP A 773 11.27 31.66 -51.91
N GLN A 774 12.54 32.10 -51.85
CA GLN A 774 13.20 32.43 -50.58
C GLN A 774 12.54 33.62 -49.87
N VAL A 775 12.18 34.66 -50.61
CA VAL A 775 11.45 35.82 -50.10
C VAL A 775 10.08 35.40 -49.55
N SER A 776 9.40 34.45 -50.21
CA SER A 776 8.11 33.90 -49.76
C SER A 776 8.21 33.20 -48.41
N ILE A 777 9.22 32.36 -48.22
CA ILE A 777 9.49 31.66 -46.94
C ILE A 777 9.76 32.69 -45.84
N ALA A 778 10.54 33.72 -46.12
CA ALA A 778 10.89 34.74 -45.14
C ALA A 778 9.68 35.57 -44.70
N ILE A 779 8.81 35.92 -45.64
CA ILE A 779 7.54 36.60 -45.38
C ILE A 779 6.65 35.72 -44.47
N GLN A 780 6.56 34.42 -44.76
CA GLN A 780 5.79 33.49 -43.93
C GLN A 780 6.37 33.35 -42.50
N ASN A 781 7.69 33.30 -42.37
CA ASN A 781 8.38 33.23 -41.09
C ASN A 781 8.16 34.49 -40.24
N ALA A 782 8.33 35.67 -40.83
CA ALA A 782 8.09 36.94 -40.15
C ALA A 782 6.64 37.07 -39.68
N ARG A 783 5.67 36.66 -40.51
CA ARG A 783 4.24 36.64 -40.16
C ARG A 783 3.94 35.65 -39.02
N SER A 784 4.50 34.44 -39.08
CA SER A 784 4.30 33.42 -38.04
C SER A 784 4.88 33.84 -36.69
N TYR A 785 6.05 34.49 -36.70
CA TYR A 785 6.67 35.03 -35.50
C TYR A 785 5.81 36.13 -34.84
N GLN A 786 5.26 37.05 -35.64
CA GLN A 786 4.36 38.09 -35.15
C GLN A 786 3.09 37.48 -34.52
N GLN A 787 2.46 36.52 -35.19
CA GLN A 787 1.28 35.82 -34.65
C GLN A 787 1.57 35.10 -33.33
N SER A 788 2.74 34.45 -33.21
CA SER A 788 3.14 33.80 -31.97
C SER A 788 3.34 34.80 -30.82
N ARG A 789 3.84 36.00 -31.10
CA ARG A 789 3.99 37.06 -30.09
C ARG A 789 2.63 37.60 -29.63
N GLU A 790 1.74 37.88 -30.57
CA GLU A 790 0.38 38.36 -30.27
C GLU A 790 -0.41 37.31 -29.46
N ALA A 791 -0.29 36.02 -29.81
CA ALA A 791 -0.91 34.93 -29.06
C ALA A 791 -0.37 34.81 -27.62
N LEU A 792 0.93 35.02 -27.42
CA LEU A 792 1.55 35.02 -26.09
C LEU A 792 1.01 36.19 -25.24
N GLU A 793 0.98 37.40 -25.78
CA GLU A 793 0.44 38.58 -25.09
C GLU A 793 -1.03 38.38 -24.70
N GLN A 794 -1.84 37.83 -25.61
CA GLN A 794 -3.24 37.52 -25.32
C GLN A 794 -3.41 36.45 -24.23
N ALA A 795 -2.53 35.44 -24.20
CA ALA A 795 -2.53 34.41 -23.17
C ALA A 795 -2.15 34.99 -21.80
N GLU A 796 -1.16 35.88 -21.74
CA GLU A 796 -0.74 36.57 -20.51
C GLU A 796 -1.85 37.46 -19.94
N ILE A 797 -2.54 38.24 -20.78
CA ILE A 797 -3.70 39.05 -20.37
C ILE A 797 -4.82 38.16 -19.81
N THR A 798 -5.13 37.06 -20.49
CA THR A 798 -6.17 36.11 -20.06
C THR A 798 -5.83 35.46 -18.72
N ALA A 799 -4.56 35.08 -18.53
CA ALA A 799 -4.08 34.50 -17.28
C ALA A 799 -4.20 35.50 -16.11
N ALA A 800 -3.83 36.77 -16.33
CA ALA A 800 -3.97 37.81 -15.33
C ALA A 800 -5.44 38.04 -14.92
N GLN A 801 -6.36 38.09 -15.88
CA GLN A 801 -7.81 38.21 -15.62
C GLN A 801 -8.36 37.04 -14.80
N MET A 802 -7.93 35.79 -15.09
CA MET A 802 -8.35 34.62 -14.32
C MET A 802 -7.89 34.69 -12.86
N ILE A 803 -6.64 35.14 -12.62
CA ILE A 803 -6.10 35.29 -11.26
C ILE A 803 -6.93 36.32 -10.48
N GLU A 804 -7.22 37.47 -11.07
CA GLU A 804 -8.03 38.52 -10.42
C GLU A 804 -9.44 38.02 -10.07
N GLN A 805 -10.09 37.29 -10.97
CA GLN A 805 -11.41 36.69 -10.72
C GLN A 805 -11.40 35.68 -9.57
N GLN A 806 -10.39 34.80 -9.51
CA GLN A 806 -10.25 33.79 -8.45
C GLN A 806 -10.02 34.43 -7.09
N TRP A 807 -9.15 35.45 -7.02
CA TRP A 807 -8.90 36.20 -5.79
C TRP A 807 -10.13 36.96 -5.32
N ASN A 808 -10.86 37.61 -6.23
CA ASN A 808 -12.11 38.29 -5.89
C ASN A 808 -13.17 37.33 -5.32
N GLN A 809 -13.28 36.11 -5.86
CA GLN A 809 -14.19 35.08 -5.31
C GLN A 809 -13.73 34.57 -3.95
N PHE A 810 -12.42 34.37 -3.76
CA PHE A 810 -11.85 33.95 -2.48
C PHE A 810 -12.11 35.01 -1.41
N LEU A 811 -11.80 36.28 -1.69
CA LEU A 811 -11.96 37.38 -0.74
C LEU A 811 -13.42 37.62 -0.36
N LYS A 812 -14.39 37.47 -1.29
CA LYS A 812 -15.83 37.54 -0.97
C LYS A 812 -16.30 36.50 0.06
N ARG A 813 -15.59 35.39 0.21
CA ARG A 813 -15.91 34.32 1.16
C ARG A 813 -15.20 34.49 2.51
N GLN A 814 -14.20 35.36 2.57
CA GLN A 814 -13.45 35.65 3.80
C GLN A 814 -14.05 36.88 4.48
N ASN A 815 -14.28 36.81 5.79
CA ASN A 815 -14.82 37.94 6.56
C ASN A 815 -13.74 38.99 6.93
N VAL A 816 -12.47 38.74 6.60
CA VAL A 816 -11.34 39.61 6.92
C VAL A 816 -10.59 39.97 5.64
N THR A 817 -10.51 41.27 5.34
CA THR A 817 -9.89 41.80 4.12
C THR A 817 -8.61 42.59 4.39
N GLN A 818 -8.26 42.85 5.65
CA GLN A 818 -7.12 43.70 6.03
C GLN A 818 -6.42 43.21 7.31
N TYR A 819 -5.10 43.37 7.31
CA TYR A 819 -4.21 43.11 8.44
C TYR A 819 -3.37 44.36 8.70
N HIS A 820 -3.16 44.71 9.96
CA HIS A 820 -2.40 45.89 10.37
C HIS A 820 -1.34 45.51 11.41
N PHE A 821 -0.18 46.16 11.33
CA PHE A 821 0.90 46.03 12.31
C PHE A 821 1.03 47.35 13.07
N ASP A 822 0.81 47.32 14.38
CA ASP A 822 0.79 48.51 15.24
C ASP A 822 2.17 48.89 15.82
N GLY A 823 3.22 48.17 15.43
CA GLY A 823 4.58 48.30 15.95
C GLY A 823 4.95 47.21 16.97
N VAL A 824 4.00 46.40 17.43
CA VAL A 824 4.22 45.29 18.36
C VAL A 824 3.71 43.97 17.78
N GLU A 825 2.48 43.93 17.27
CA GLU A 825 1.83 42.71 16.76
C GLU A 825 1.03 42.97 15.48
N ALA A 826 0.94 41.95 14.63
CA ALA A 826 0.07 41.96 13.45
C ALA A 826 -1.34 41.46 13.84
N SER A 827 -2.37 42.29 13.68
CA SER A 827 -3.76 41.98 14.02
C SER A 827 -4.71 42.09 12.83
N GLN A 828 -5.81 41.34 12.87
CA GLN A 828 -6.92 41.46 11.92
C GLN A 828 -7.73 42.72 12.23
N PHE A 829 -7.91 43.59 11.24
CA PHE A 829 -8.62 44.85 11.42
C PHE A 829 -9.92 44.86 10.60
N VAL A 830 -11.04 45.13 11.27
CA VAL A 830 -12.38 45.25 10.66
C VAL A 830 -12.85 46.69 10.87
N ASN A 831 -12.91 47.47 9.78
CA ASN A 831 -13.16 48.93 9.69
C ASN A 831 -11.97 49.84 10.00
N VAL A 832 -11.62 50.68 9.02
CA VAL A 832 -10.68 51.80 9.16
C VAL A 832 -11.42 53.09 8.88
N ASP A 833 -11.37 54.01 9.84
CA ASP A 833 -11.66 55.43 9.67
C ASP A 833 -10.51 56.03 8.82
N ASN A 834 -10.84 56.59 7.66
CA ASN A 834 -9.93 56.83 6.52
C ASN A 834 -8.90 57.99 6.71
N LYS A 835 -8.44 58.24 7.95
CA LYS A 835 -7.69 59.44 8.34
C LYS A 835 -6.19 59.26 8.62
N GLN A 836 -5.62 58.07 8.42
CA GLN A 836 -4.15 57.91 8.40
C GLN A 836 -3.62 58.12 6.98
N THR A 837 -2.78 59.13 6.79
CA THR A 837 -2.03 59.37 5.56
C THR A 837 -0.97 58.27 5.40
N HIS A 838 -1.20 57.38 4.43
CA HIS A 838 -0.22 56.36 4.05
C HIS A 838 0.72 56.98 3.03
N ASN A 839 2.03 56.97 3.31
CA ASN A 839 3.01 57.71 2.50
C ASN A 839 3.68 56.83 1.42
N LEU A 840 3.46 55.50 1.44
CA LEU A 840 3.92 54.58 0.39
C LEU A 840 2.94 53.41 0.23
N ALA A 841 2.61 53.07 -1.01
CA ALA A 841 1.74 51.95 -1.35
C ALA A 841 2.41 51.11 -2.44
N ILE A 842 2.56 49.82 -2.17
CA ILE A 842 3.22 48.86 -3.06
C ILE A 842 2.20 47.78 -3.44
N PRO A 843 1.94 47.57 -4.74
CA PRO A 843 0.99 46.55 -5.17
C PRO A 843 1.55 45.14 -4.92
N LEU A 844 0.70 44.22 -4.48
CA LEU A 844 1.00 42.79 -4.45
C LEU A 844 0.63 42.22 -5.82
N ILE A 845 1.64 41.98 -6.67
CA ILE A 845 1.43 41.49 -8.04
C ILE A 845 1.80 40.01 -8.11
N LEU A 846 0.89 39.21 -8.66
CA LEU A 846 1.10 37.80 -8.94
C LEU A 846 0.85 37.55 -10.43
N ARG A 847 1.92 37.21 -11.17
CA ARG A 847 1.86 36.90 -12.62
C ARG A 847 1.08 37.96 -13.43
N GLY A 848 1.36 39.23 -13.17
CA GLY A 848 0.73 40.36 -13.86
C GLY A 848 -0.60 40.85 -13.27
N ALA A 849 -1.23 40.11 -12.35
CA ALA A 849 -2.46 40.52 -11.68
C ALA A 849 -2.20 41.11 -10.29
N GLN A 850 -2.83 42.23 -9.95
CA GLN A 850 -2.76 42.81 -8.62
C GLN A 850 -3.78 42.12 -7.69
N ILE A 851 -3.28 41.48 -6.63
CA ILE A 851 -4.11 40.73 -5.66
C ILE A 851 -4.29 41.47 -4.33
N GLY A 852 -3.57 42.57 -4.12
CA GLY A 852 -3.65 43.41 -2.93
C GLY A 852 -2.69 44.59 -2.95
N THR A 853 -2.56 45.27 -1.82
CA THR A 853 -1.65 46.41 -1.66
C THR A 853 -1.02 46.38 -0.28
N LEU A 854 0.30 46.41 -0.22
CA LEU A 854 1.06 46.66 1.00
C LEU A 854 1.15 48.18 1.19
N LYS A 855 0.55 48.70 2.26
CA LYS A 855 0.62 50.13 2.59
C LYS A 855 1.56 50.35 3.76
N LEU A 856 2.44 51.34 3.62
CA LEU A 856 3.42 51.75 4.62
C LEU A 856 3.12 53.19 5.03
N SER A 857 3.07 53.40 6.34
CA SER A 857 2.85 54.71 6.95
C SER A 857 4.03 55.03 7.85
N ALA A 858 4.52 56.26 7.77
CA ALA A 858 5.54 56.76 8.69
C ALA A 858 4.87 57.55 9.82
N THR A 859 5.37 57.41 11.04
CA THR A 859 4.90 58.20 12.19
C THR A 859 5.23 59.69 12.03
N ASP A 860 6.31 60.01 11.32
CA ASP A 860 6.66 61.36 10.89
C ASP A 860 6.00 61.69 9.53
N PRO A 861 5.09 62.67 9.45
CA PRO A 861 4.44 63.07 8.21
C PRO A 861 5.42 63.55 7.12
N ASN A 862 6.63 63.99 7.50
CA ASN A 862 7.65 64.50 6.60
C ASN A 862 8.69 63.45 6.16
N LYS A 863 8.58 62.18 6.60
CA LYS A 863 9.49 61.11 6.17
C LYS A 863 9.35 60.88 4.65
N THR A 864 10.49 60.90 3.96
CA THR A 864 10.64 60.42 2.59
C THR A 864 11.30 59.04 2.62
N TRP A 865 10.84 58.12 1.77
CA TRP A 865 11.39 56.77 1.66
C TRP A 865 12.54 56.77 0.67
N ASP A 866 13.68 56.16 1.03
CA ASP A 866 14.82 56.02 0.11
C ASP A 866 14.69 54.81 -0.82
N GLU A 867 15.57 54.70 -1.83
CA GLU A 867 15.52 53.62 -2.82
C GLU A 867 15.71 52.23 -2.20
N ASP A 868 16.52 52.10 -1.14
CA ASP A 868 16.77 50.82 -0.47
C ASP A 868 15.55 50.37 0.34
N GLU A 869 14.90 51.29 1.07
CA GLU A 869 13.65 51.04 1.79
C GLU A 869 12.52 50.63 0.85
N ILE A 870 12.39 51.30 -0.30
CA ILE A 870 11.41 50.95 -1.34
C ILE A 870 11.73 49.57 -1.93
N ALA A 871 12.99 49.28 -2.23
CA ALA A 871 13.41 47.98 -2.79
C ALA A 871 13.14 46.81 -1.85
N ILE A 872 13.40 46.98 -0.54
CA ILE A 872 13.07 45.98 0.48
C ILE A 872 11.56 45.74 0.54
N ALA A 873 10.78 46.83 0.56
CA ALA A 873 9.34 46.75 0.63
C ALA A 873 8.73 46.12 -0.64
N GLN A 874 9.31 46.36 -1.82
CA GLN A 874 8.92 45.74 -3.09
C GLN A 874 9.27 44.25 -3.13
N ALA A 875 10.50 43.86 -2.75
CA ALA A 875 10.89 42.46 -2.66
C ALA A 875 10.04 41.68 -1.63
N THR A 876 9.67 42.35 -0.54
CA THR A 876 8.77 41.77 0.47
C THR A 876 7.36 41.60 -0.08
N ALA A 877 6.84 42.59 -0.81
CA ALA A 877 5.54 42.52 -1.48
C ALA A 877 5.49 41.37 -2.50
N GLU A 878 6.53 41.16 -3.31
CA GLU A 878 6.61 40.06 -4.27
C GLU A 878 6.61 38.68 -3.59
N ARG A 879 7.45 38.50 -2.56
CA ARG A 879 7.49 37.23 -1.79
C ARG A 879 6.18 36.98 -1.05
N THR A 880 5.55 38.04 -0.54
CA THR A 880 4.27 37.97 0.15
C THR A 880 3.16 37.56 -0.81
N ALA A 881 3.10 38.14 -2.01
CA ALA A 881 2.10 37.76 -3.03
C ALA A 881 2.18 36.26 -3.36
N LEU A 882 3.39 35.71 -3.54
CA LEU A 882 3.59 34.29 -3.80
C LEU A 882 3.21 33.41 -2.59
N ALA A 883 3.60 33.81 -1.38
CA ALA A 883 3.32 33.06 -0.16
C ALA A 883 1.81 32.99 0.14
N ILE A 884 1.09 34.11 -0.03
CA ILE A 884 -0.36 34.15 0.19
C ILE A 884 -1.08 33.30 -0.88
N GLU A 885 -0.62 33.29 -2.13
CA GLU A 885 -1.17 32.38 -3.16
C GLU A 885 -0.98 30.91 -2.79
N ASN A 886 0.22 30.52 -2.35
CA ASN A 886 0.46 29.15 -1.90
C ASN A 886 -0.43 28.77 -0.70
N ALA A 887 -0.61 29.67 0.25
CA ALA A 887 -1.49 29.46 1.39
C ALA A 887 -2.96 29.32 0.94
N ARG A 888 -3.43 30.18 0.02
CA ARG A 888 -4.78 30.12 -0.57
C ARG A 888 -5.00 28.77 -1.28
N LEU A 889 -4.05 28.33 -2.09
CA LEU A 889 -4.10 27.05 -2.81
C LEU A 889 -4.14 25.86 -1.84
N LEU A 890 -3.33 25.89 -0.78
CA LEU A 890 -3.34 24.85 0.25
C LEU A 890 -4.70 24.80 0.97
N GLN A 891 -5.26 25.95 1.35
CA GLN A 891 -6.56 26.04 1.99
C GLN A 891 -7.69 25.51 1.07
N GLU A 892 -7.64 25.84 -0.22
CA GLU A 892 -8.62 25.35 -1.20
C GLU A 892 -8.49 23.84 -1.43
N ALA A 893 -7.26 23.32 -1.49
CA ALA A 893 -6.97 21.89 -1.58
C ALA A 893 -7.47 21.13 -0.33
N GLN A 894 -7.22 21.64 0.88
CA GLN A 894 -7.73 21.06 2.12
C GLN A 894 -9.26 21.08 2.16
N LYS A 895 -9.89 22.18 1.76
CA LYS A 895 -11.35 22.27 1.70
C LYS A 895 -11.94 21.27 0.70
N ARG A 896 -11.30 21.10 -0.47
CA ARG A 896 -11.69 20.08 -1.45
C ARG A 896 -11.51 18.67 -0.88
N ALA A 897 -10.39 18.38 -0.22
CA ALA A 897 -10.14 17.08 0.40
C ALA A 897 -11.16 16.76 1.50
N THR A 898 -11.50 17.73 2.37
CA THR A 898 -12.54 17.56 3.39
C THR A 898 -13.90 17.28 2.74
N LYS A 899 -14.26 18.02 1.68
CA LYS A 899 -15.49 17.79 0.93
C LYS A 899 -15.54 16.37 0.35
N GLU A 900 -14.48 15.93 -0.33
CA GLU A 900 -14.40 14.57 -0.91
C GLU A 900 -14.45 13.49 0.16
N ARG A 901 -13.75 13.67 1.30
CA ARG A 901 -13.81 12.75 2.44
C ARG A 901 -15.24 12.61 2.97
N THR A 902 -15.93 13.72 3.18
CA THR A 902 -17.32 13.72 3.63
C THR A 902 -18.23 13.02 2.63
N ILE A 903 -18.08 13.28 1.31
CA ILE A 903 -18.82 12.57 0.27
C ILE A 903 -18.54 11.06 0.29
N GLY A 904 -17.28 10.66 0.48
CA GLY A 904 -16.87 9.26 0.57
C GLY A 904 -17.43 8.54 1.80
N GLU A 905 -17.44 9.19 2.97
CA GLU A 905 -18.04 8.67 4.21
C GLU A 905 -19.56 8.47 4.04
N ILE A 906 -20.25 9.46 3.47
CA ILE A 906 -21.69 9.37 3.15
C ILE A 906 -21.93 8.19 2.17
N SER A 907 -21.13 8.10 1.10
CA SER A 907 -21.26 7.04 0.09
C SER A 907 -21.00 5.65 0.67
N THR A 908 -20.07 5.50 1.60
CA THR A 908 -19.77 4.23 2.29
C THR A 908 -20.92 3.80 3.18
N LYS A 909 -21.50 4.72 3.97
CA LYS A 909 -22.68 4.43 4.80
C LYS A 909 -23.90 4.05 3.95
N ILE A 910 -24.09 4.71 2.82
CA ILE A 910 -25.11 4.35 1.84
C ILE A 910 -24.83 2.95 1.26
N GLY A 911 -23.59 2.67 0.86
CA GLY A 911 -23.18 1.39 0.26
C GLY A 911 -23.27 0.18 1.19
N ASN A 912 -23.14 0.38 2.50
CA ASN A 912 -23.28 -0.68 3.52
C ASN A 912 -24.76 -1.03 3.83
N SER A 913 -25.72 -0.27 3.31
CA SER A 913 -27.15 -0.54 3.49
C SER A 913 -27.67 -1.50 2.42
N ILE A 914 -28.37 -2.56 2.82
CA ILE A 914 -28.79 -3.67 1.91
C ILE A 914 -30.24 -3.47 1.40
N SER A 915 -31.03 -2.55 1.97
CA SER A 915 -32.40 -2.27 1.53
C SER A 915 -32.56 -0.86 0.96
N LEU A 916 -33.42 -0.71 -0.06
CA LEU A 916 -33.73 0.58 -0.68
C LEU A 916 -34.22 1.60 0.35
N GLU A 917 -35.08 1.19 1.29
CA GLU A 917 -35.56 2.04 2.38
C GLU A 917 -34.42 2.53 3.29
N SER A 918 -33.49 1.64 3.67
CA SER A 918 -32.32 2.00 4.49
C SER A 918 -31.36 2.93 3.75
N ILE A 919 -31.19 2.74 2.44
CA ILE A 919 -30.38 3.62 1.58
C ILE A 919 -30.97 5.04 1.57
N ILE A 920 -32.26 5.17 1.31
CA ILE A 920 -32.95 6.47 1.26
C ILE A 920 -32.90 7.17 2.62
N LYS A 921 -33.20 6.45 3.70
CA LYS A 921 -33.19 7.00 5.06
C LYS A 921 -31.79 7.46 5.48
N THR A 922 -30.77 6.63 5.23
CA THR A 922 -29.37 6.96 5.48
C THR A 922 -28.94 8.17 4.65
N ALA A 923 -29.29 8.23 3.37
CA ALA A 923 -28.94 9.36 2.51
C ALA A 923 -29.55 10.69 3.02
N ILE A 924 -30.84 10.70 3.37
CA ILE A 924 -31.51 11.88 3.91
C ILE A 924 -30.86 12.32 5.23
N GLN A 925 -30.62 11.37 6.14
CA GLN A 925 -30.07 11.65 7.46
C GLN A 925 -28.62 12.18 7.39
N GLU A 926 -27.77 11.57 6.56
CA GLU A 926 -26.38 11.98 6.41
C GLU A 926 -26.26 13.33 5.69
N ILE A 927 -27.09 13.60 4.67
CA ILE A 927 -27.12 14.92 4.01
C ILE A 927 -27.62 15.99 4.99
N GLY A 928 -28.68 15.71 5.76
CA GLY A 928 -29.23 16.64 6.75
C GLY A 928 -28.24 16.97 7.87
N ASN A 929 -27.48 15.97 8.35
CA ASN A 929 -26.44 16.17 9.35
C ASN A 929 -25.23 16.96 8.81
N THR A 930 -24.92 16.80 7.52
CA THR A 930 -23.77 17.44 6.87
C THR A 930 -24.05 18.91 6.51
N LEU A 931 -25.31 19.27 6.28
CA LEU A 931 -25.73 20.61 5.85
C LEU A 931 -26.56 21.28 6.96
N PRO A 932 -25.94 22.08 7.85
CA PRO A 932 -26.64 22.71 8.96
C PRO A 932 -27.79 23.60 8.48
N GLY A 933 -29.01 23.32 8.97
CA GLY A 933 -30.22 24.07 8.62
C GLY A 933 -30.88 23.67 7.29
N ALA A 934 -30.44 22.59 6.65
CA ALA A 934 -31.08 22.06 5.44
C ALA A 934 -32.21 21.08 5.78
N GLU A 935 -33.37 21.27 5.16
CA GLU A 935 -34.45 20.29 5.12
C GLU A 935 -34.25 19.41 3.87
N VAL A 936 -34.17 18.08 4.04
CA VAL A 936 -33.82 17.14 2.97
C VAL A 936 -34.96 16.16 2.76
N ALA A 937 -35.47 16.08 1.52
CA ALA A 937 -36.50 15.13 1.10
C ALA A 937 -36.13 14.49 -0.24
N ILE A 938 -36.52 13.23 -0.44
CA ILE A 938 -36.36 12.50 -1.71
C ILE A 938 -37.76 12.09 -2.17
N GLN A 939 -38.14 12.52 -3.39
CA GLN A 939 -39.43 12.19 -4.01
C GLN A 939 -39.20 11.31 -5.24
N PHE A 940 -39.89 10.17 -5.30
CA PHE A 940 -39.90 9.33 -6.49
C PHE A 940 -40.95 9.84 -7.48
N SER A 941 -40.54 10.14 -8.71
CA SER A 941 -41.49 10.46 -9.76
C SER A 941 -42.22 9.18 -10.18
N THR A 942 -43.54 9.17 -9.96
CA THR A 942 -44.43 8.37 -10.81
C THR A 942 -44.92 9.32 -11.90
N GLU A 943 -45.09 8.85 -13.14
CA GLU A 943 -45.58 9.67 -14.28
C GLU A 943 -46.97 10.24 -13.99
N SER A 944 -47.05 11.29 -13.17
CA SER A 944 -48.18 12.21 -12.98
C SER A 944 -47.92 13.15 -11.79
N SER A 945 -46.89 14.00 -11.83
CA SER A 945 -46.87 15.31 -11.15
C SER A 945 -45.54 16.03 -11.37
N GLU A 946 -45.48 16.85 -12.42
CA GLU A 946 -44.67 18.06 -12.38
C GLU A 946 -45.41 19.09 -11.52
N GLN A 947 -44.82 19.48 -10.39
CA GLN A 947 -44.90 20.84 -9.82
C GLN A 947 -43.86 21.05 -8.73
#